data_AF-M0F1C2-F1
#
_entry.id   AF-M0F1C2-F1
#
_cell.length_a   1.000
_cell.length_b   1.000
_cell.length_c   1.000
_cell.angle_alpha   90.00
_cell.angle_beta   90.00
_cell.angle_gamma   90.00
#
_symmetry.space_group_name_H-M   'P 1'
#
loop_
_entity.id
_entity.type
_entity.pdbx_description
1 polymer ?
#
loop_
_entity_poly.entity_id
_entity_poly.type
_entity_poly.pdbx_seq_one_letter_code
_entity_poly.pdbx_strand_id
1 'polypeptide(L)'
;MARPSRRRFLGGSALTLAALTGVLDPATDDSSLDRPAGAPADLDVDVPAPLADAFLPVPAADALSATYATVIADAVDADSDEDLSYRVRPATERLDVDADELSATVGIRTADRGIRLTTAVGEFDRPDDGETVAVGPESDDPSGSDDGGPDDDASADAETTDDLPAGWRLAETDETAFVAGDGVAAVATGDGTVPGPRGRSSASPDDAAEARVETARTAGRAAADEADRFAEGPLGAAALPRLGGFETVLLVPDAAAGPFPAGVPGDVDAFAAGFEVAPGALRDLTGTAENAYVIRPTDDAGRLSDESAERLVREIDPAVPVETEITRTDGVVLVDAVVEAPPERDPEASPDAEVRSRFDRDAGTVTFEHVEGEPVPAAELELWHDGEEVSDDHLDGDAFEAGDELTVDTGLIAAVALRWFDPDANAYDVYARERVDREAFAFDYDLSTEVLTLTYEGDGEADASNLRLVRRGDDGVRTVGGGFTDGTLSPDDAVTVEDVSIGDSVRLEFDFERPPGVGGGPLVHYRARPPRVWIHSRGEEGTVVRYDDEESRPADAFVTLVDGEPTDAQFADEYDTLSERDELVLGELPLGSTVTVEWRGPNEPAVVAEEEVVPNTRASIEYDPDAGEVTVRHRSGRALPASDLELQAGRTPTDVQPADELDEFGPDDSFSVPVPPLSRVRLVWTGGEREHHIGGTTTARDAFAAAYDADDEAMTVEYIGERPVDPERLRVRVGGGTGPRGRERERQSEFAAEYDELTTGDAVTVADVGPDDTVVVSVHTEFENGSMTSSVAHFSAAPRRGFVVDDGGEGEEGGGASETVLRYVGEVRRDADAFRVLVDGEPADAQPADEADRLTGGETLSLGDLAAGTKVAVEWTGGGETRTVTEHVLPPQATFEVTYEPSDGEESGGVVTLVHAGGDAVDAERLDVVVEPATDGLRPWDPDADTVTAGDETTVAVDGEARMAVVVFREREVLHREPLGDEE
;
A
#
# COMPACT_ATOMS: atom_id res chain seq x y z
N MET A 1 39.24 15.91 -27.13
CA MET A 1 40.64 16.32 -26.84
C MET A 1 40.93 15.85 -25.42
N ALA A 2 41.74 14.81 -25.28
CA ALA A 2 42.01 14.13 -24.01
C ALA A 2 42.84 14.98 -23.04
N ARG A 3 42.63 14.77 -21.73
CA ARG A 3 43.65 14.77 -20.66
C ARG A 3 43.01 14.33 -19.31
N PRO A 4 43.80 13.79 -18.36
CA PRO A 4 43.65 12.40 -17.92
C PRO A 4 43.59 12.23 -16.40
N SER A 5 43.05 11.10 -15.94
CA SER A 5 43.19 10.63 -14.56
C SER A 5 44.63 10.17 -14.27
N ARG A 6 45.18 10.65 -13.14
CA ARG A 6 46.41 10.17 -12.48
C ARG A 6 45.96 9.83 -11.06
N ARG A 7 46.14 8.62 -10.53
CA ARG A 7 47.43 8.03 -10.18
C ARG A 7 47.32 6.50 -10.11
N ARG A 8 48.10 5.83 -10.95
CA ARG A 8 48.70 4.52 -10.70
C ARG A 8 50.17 4.77 -10.40
N PHE A 9 50.78 4.13 -9.40
CA PHE A 9 52.24 3.99 -9.19
C PHE A 9 52.42 3.03 -7.99
N LEU A 10 53.10 1.89 -7.98
CA LEU A 10 54.00 1.09 -8.83
C LEU A 10 53.99 -0.33 -8.21
N GLY A 11 54.31 -1.45 -8.84
CA GLY A 11 54.95 -1.80 -10.12
C GLY A 11 55.18 -3.33 -10.06
N GLY A 12 54.90 -4.14 -11.08
CA GLY A 12 55.54 -4.14 -12.39
C GLY A 12 56.64 -5.22 -12.42
N SER A 13 56.49 -6.32 -13.18
CA SER A 13 57.20 -6.65 -14.43
C SER A 13 56.78 -8.07 -14.87
N ALA A 14 56.04 -8.28 -15.97
CA ALA A 14 56.49 -8.38 -17.38
C ALA A 14 56.96 -9.79 -17.84
N LEU A 15 56.18 -10.44 -18.74
CA LEU A 15 56.60 -11.21 -19.94
C LEU A 15 55.34 -11.82 -20.63
N THR A 16 54.78 -11.22 -21.70
CA THR A 16 55.04 -11.43 -23.16
C THR A 16 54.36 -12.65 -23.84
N LEU A 17 53.28 -12.34 -24.59
CA LEU A 17 52.89 -12.75 -25.97
C LEU A 17 52.97 -14.22 -26.46
N ALA A 18 51.77 -14.76 -26.75
CA ALA A 18 51.29 -15.36 -28.01
C ALA A 18 52.13 -16.43 -28.76
N ALA A 19 51.54 -17.62 -28.96
CA ALA A 19 50.95 -18.06 -30.25
C ALA A 19 50.83 -19.61 -30.37
N LEU A 20 49.61 -20.05 -30.74
CA LEU A 20 49.29 -21.14 -31.69
C LEU A 20 49.94 -22.53 -31.51
N THR A 21 49.12 -23.56 -31.24
CA THR A 21 48.57 -24.47 -32.25
C THR A 21 47.93 -25.71 -31.58
N GLY A 22 46.72 -26.07 -32.02
CA GLY A 22 46.37 -27.48 -32.23
C GLY A 22 45.27 -28.06 -31.33
N VAL A 23 44.06 -28.10 -31.88
CA VAL A 23 43.20 -29.29 -32.01
C VAL A 23 43.53 -30.45 -31.06
N LEU A 24 42.62 -30.76 -30.12
CA LEU A 24 42.30 -32.13 -29.75
C LEU A 24 40.79 -32.28 -29.48
N ASP A 25 40.23 -33.27 -30.17
CA ASP A 25 38.96 -33.99 -29.97
C ASP A 25 38.67 -34.37 -28.50
N PRO A 26 37.43 -34.77 -28.16
CA PRO A 26 36.99 -35.02 -26.80
C PRO A 26 37.67 -36.28 -26.26
N ALA A 27 38.45 -36.10 -25.20
CA ALA A 27 38.93 -37.23 -24.40
C ALA A 27 37.82 -37.62 -23.43
N THR A 28 37.11 -38.69 -23.76
CA THR A 28 36.56 -39.61 -22.77
C THR A 28 37.70 -40.06 -21.86
N ASP A 29 37.83 -39.45 -20.67
CA ASP A 29 38.69 -39.95 -19.60
C ASP A 29 37.85 -40.15 -18.34
N ASP A 30 37.20 -41.30 -18.34
CA ASP A 30 36.59 -41.98 -17.19
C ASP A 30 37.72 -42.38 -16.21
N SER A 31 38.19 -41.42 -15.40
CA SER A 31 39.19 -41.66 -14.36
C SER A 31 38.89 -40.84 -13.10
N SER A 32 38.10 -41.46 -12.22
CA SER A 32 37.63 -40.99 -10.91
C SER A 32 38.70 -40.87 -9.81
N LEU A 33 39.96 -40.52 -10.14
CA LEU A 33 41.07 -40.58 -9.16
C LEU A 33 41.99 -39.36 -9.04
N ASP A 34 41.62 -38.18 -9.57
CA ASP A 34 42.35 -36.93 -9.26
C ASP A 34 41.42 -35.69 -9.35
N ARG A 35 40.18 -35.78 -8.82
CA ARG A 35 39.32 -34.61 -8.61
C ARG A 35 39.86 -33.84 -7.39
N PRO A 36 40.07 -32.52 -7.43
CA PRO A 36 40.42 -31.76 -6.23
C PRO A 36 39.34 -31.95 -5.16
N ALA A 37 39.74 -32.08 -3.90
CA ALA A 37 38.79 -32.23 -2.79
C ALA A 37 37.88 -30.99 -2.73
N GLY A 38 36.57 -31.18 -2.95
CA GLY A 38 35.55 -30.12 -2.91
C GLY A 38 34.94 -29.71 -4.24
N ALA A 39 35.45 -30.20 -5.38
CA ALA A 39 34.81 -29.96 -6.67
C ALA A 39 33.48 -30.73 -6.76
N PRO A 40 32.38 -30.09 -7.19
CA PRO A 40 31.09 -30.75 -7.34
C PRO A 40 31.13 -31.84 -8.41
N ALA A 41 30.23 -32.80 -8.30
CA ALA A 41 30.13 -33.92 -9.23
C ALA A 41 29.15 -33.59 -10.36
N ASP A 42 29.55 -33.80 -11.61
CA ASP A 42 28.72 -33.48 -12.79
C ASP A 42 27.34 -34.13 -12.73
N LEU A 43 26.35 -33.51 -13.39
CA LEU A 43 25.00 -34.05 -13.51
C LEU A 43 24.96 -35.25 -14.46
N ASP A 44 24.16 -36.27 -14.13
CA ASP A 44 23.85 -37.41 -15.03
C ASP A 44 22.82 -37.04 -16.13
N VAL A 45 22.65 -35.74 -16.41
CA VAL A 45 21.76 -35.16 -17.42
C VAL A 45 22.56 -34.15 -18.24
N ASP A 46 22.41 -34.21 -19.57
CA ASP A 46 23.14 -33.34 -20.51
C ASP A 46 22.53 -31.93 -20.49
N VAL A 47 23.07 -31.03 -19.66
CA VAL A 47 22.61 -29.63 -19.53
C VAL A 47 23.70 -28.69 -20.06
N PRO A 48 23.38 -27.75 -20.96
CA PRO A 48 24.34 -26.72 -21.38
C PRO A 48 24.80 -25.84 -20.20
N ALA A 49 26.08 -25.42 -20.23
CA ALA A 49 26.57 -24.35 -19.36
C ALA A 49 25.93 -23.00 -19.79
N PRO A 50 25.66 -22.06 -18.86
CA PRO A 50 26.06 -22.06 -17.45
C PRO A 50 25.07 -22.72 -16.46
N LEU A 51 23.90 -23.17 -16.92
CA LEU A 51 22.85 -23.69 -16.02
C LEU A 51 23.22 -25.03 -15.35
N ALA A 52 24.05 -25.85 -16.00
CA ALA A 52 24.48 -27.15 -15.46
C ALA A 52 25.01 -27.06 -14.03
N ASP A 53 25.86 -26.07 -13.76
CA ASP A 53 26.52 -25.91 -12.46
C ASP A 53 25.57 -25.34 -11.39
N ALA A 54 24.57 -24.57 -11.80
CA ALA A 54 23.61 -23.94 -10.89
C ALA A 54 22.58 -24.95 -10.35
N PHE A 55 22.33 -26.04 -11.09
CA PHE A 55 21.46 -27.13 -10.66
C PHE A 55 22.16 -28.15 -9.75
N LEU A 56 23.49 -28.16 -9.66
CA LEU A 56 24.24 -29.08 -8.79
C LEU A 56 23.78 -29.02 -7.31
N PRO A 57 23.67 -27.84 -6.68
CA PRO A 57 23.23 -27.71 -5.29
C PRO A 57 21.70 -27.73 -5.13
N VAL A 58 20.93 -28.14 -6.16
CA VAL A 58 19.47 -28.20 -6.11
C VAL A 58 19.03 -29.62 -5.73
N PRO A 59 18.71 -29.90 -4.45
CA PRO A 59 18.27 -31.21 -4.02
C PRO A 59 16.89 -31.56 -4.60
N ALA A 60 16.60 -32.85 -4.69
CA ALA A 60 15.27 -33.35 -4.98
C ALA A 60 14.30 -32.97 -3.84
N ALA A 61 13.03 -32.77 -4.19
CA ALA A 61 11.99 -32.33 -3.26
C ALA A 61 11.83 -33.30 -2.06
N ASP A 62 11.94 -34.60 -2.32
CA ASP A 62 11.92 -35.66 -1.28
C ASP A 62 13.07 -35.52 -0.27
N ALA A 63 14.25 -35.05 -0.70
CA ALA A 63 15.41 -34.87 0.18
C ALA A 63 15.21 -33.72 1.18
N LEU A 64 14.38 -32.73 0.83
CA LEU A 64 13.98 -31.64 1.72
C LEU A 64 12.66 -31.92 2.46
N SER A 65 12.02 -33.08 2.24
CA SER A 65 10.66 -33.35 2.72
C SER A 65 9.67 -32.23 2.36
N ALA A 66 9.86 -31.64 1.18
CA ALA A 66 9.11 -30.49 0.70
C ALA A 66 8.44 -30.79 -0.64
N THR A 67 7.40 -30.03 -0.99
CA THR A 67 6.83 -30.05 -2.35
C THR A 67 7.27 -28.81 -3.09
N TYR A 68 7.94 -28.96 -4.24
CA TYR A 68 8.34 -27.82 -5.06
C TYR A 68 7.15 -27.34 -5.89
N ALA A 69 6.77 -26.09 -5.68
CA ALA A 69 5.73 -25.43 -6.45
C ALA A 69 6.30 -24.86 -7.77
N THR A 70 7.52 -24.32 -7.75
CA THR A 70 8.17 -23.75 -8.94
C THR A 70 9.68 -23.73 -8.77
N VAL A 71 10.42 -24.04 -9.83
CA VAL A 71 11.88 -23.87 -9.95
C VAL A 71 12.14 -22.96 -11.14
N ILE A 72 12.91 -21.88 -10.97
CA ILE A 72 13.25 -20.94 -12.04
C ILE A 72 14.77 -20.87 -12.12
N ALA A 73 15.32 -21.08 -13.31
CA ALA A 73 16.74 -20.96 -13.59
C ALA A 73 16.98 -19.85 -14.61
N ASP A 74 17.92 -18.95 -14.33
CA ASP A 74 18.28 -17.82 -15.18
C ASP A 74 19.78 -17.86 -15.48
N ALA A 75 20.15 -17.79 -16.77
CA ALA A 75 21.51 -17.54 -17.20
C ALA A 75 21.83 -16.04 -17.09
N VAL A 76 23.03 -15.69 -16.63
CA VAL A 76 23.44 -14.29 -16.42
C VAL A 76 24.51 -13.92 -17.46
N ASP A 77 24.24 -12.88 -18.25
CA ASP A 77 25.19 -12.33 -19.21
C ASP A 77 25.96 -11.14 -18.59
N ALA A 78 27.23 -11.37 -18.27
CA ALA A 78 28.14 -10.40 -17.66
C ALA A 78 28.48 -9.20 -18.56
N ASP A 79 28.17 -9.25 -19.86
CA ASP A 79 28.41 -8.14 -20.81
C ASP A 79 27.15 -7.25 -21.03
N SER A 80 26.04 -7.49 -20.32
CA SER A 80 24.83 -6.67 -20.46
C SER A 80 24.91 -5.38 -19.62
N ASP A 81 24.94 -4.22 -20.28
CA ASP A 81 24.83 -2.87 -19.66
C ASP A 81 23.38 -2.57 -19.17
N GLU A 82 22.47 -3.55 -19.24
CA GLU A 82 21.03 -3.42 -18.94
C GLU A 82 20.71 -3.77 -17.48
N ASP A 83 19.67 -3.12 -16.96
CA ASP A 83 19.15 -3.30 -15.60
C ASP A 83 18.94 -4.79 -15.28
N LEU A 84 19.74 -5.34 -14.37
CA LEU A 84 19.59 -6.72 -13.86
C LEU A 84 18.13 -7.04 -13.59
N SER A 85 17.67 -8.21 -14.04
CA SER A 85 16.28 -8.62 -13.84
C SER A 85 15.91 -8.56 -12.36
N TYR A 86 14.65 -8.23 -12.06
CA TYR A 86 14.11 -8.20 -10.68
C TYR A 86 14.32 -9.54 -9.91
N ARG A 87 14.68 -10.63 -10.62
CA ARG A 87 14.93 -11.96 -10.05
C ARG A 87 16.40 -12.22 -9.74
N VAL A 88 17.33 -11.58 -10.45
CA VAL A 88 18.79 -11.69 -10.20
C VAL A 88 19.24 -10.71 -9.11
N ARG A 89 18.64 -9.51 -9.01
CA ARG A 89 18.97 -8.53 -7.93
C ARG A 89 18.86 -9.08 -6.51
N PRO A 90 17.80 -9.84 -6.17
CA PRO A 90 17.68 -10.42 -4.84
C PRO A 90 18.63 -11.61 -4.61
N ALA A 91 19.25 -12.17 -5.65
CA ALA A 91 20.29 -13.18 -5.54
C ALA A 91 21.65 -12.52 -5.30
N THR A 92 21.99 -11.46 -6.04
CA THR A 92 23.22 -10.67 -5.82
C THR A 92 23.24 -10.03 -4.43
N GLU A 93 22.11 -9.48 -3.98
CA GLU A 93 21.99 -8.89 -2.63
C GLU A 93 22.09 -9.93 -1.50
N ARG A 94 21.59 -11.16 -1.72
CA ARG A 94 21.66 -12.24 -0.72
C ARG A 94 22.98 -12.98 -0.70
N LEU A 95 23.65 -13.05 -1.84
CA LEU A 95 24.95 -13.71 -2.00
C LEU A 95 26.12 -12.75 -1.76
N ASP A 96 25.86 -11.43 -1.71
CA ASP A 96 26.86 -10.36 -1.64
C ASP A 96 27.92 -10.48 -2.76
N VAL A 97 27.43 -10.68 -4.00
CA VAL A 97 28.26 -10.87 -5.20
C VAL A 97 27.82 -9.90 -6.28
N ASP A 98 28.79 -9.28 -6.95
CA ASP A 98 28.54 -8.41 -8.09
C ASP A 98 27.96 -9.20 -9.26
N ALA A 99 27.01 -8.61 -9.99
CA ALA A 99 26.27 -9.37 -10.99
C ALA A 99 27.13 -9.83 -12.19
N ASP A 100 28.21 -9.12 -12.50
CA ASP A 100 29.19 -9.52 -13.52
C ASP A 100 30.06 -10.72 -13.10
N GLU A 101 29.98 -11.13 -11.84
CA GLU A 101 30.65 -12.33 -11.30
C GLU A 101 29.74 -13.56 -11.28
N LEU A 102 28.44 -13.40 -11.56
CA LEU A 102 27.48 -14.50 -11.68
C LEU A 102 27.35 -14.99 -13.12
N SER A 103 27.24 -16.31 -13.29
CA SER A 103 27.00 -16.95 -14.60
C SER A 103 25.60 -17.57 -14.71
N ALA A 104 25.01 -18.01 -13.60
CA ALA A 104 23.67 -18.58 -13.56
C ALA A 104 23.10 -18.59 -12.14
N THR A 105 21.78 -18.59 -12.01
CA THR A 105 21.06 -18.74 -10.73
C THR A 105 19.89 -19.73 -10.86
N VAL A 106 19.54 -20.43 -9.78
CA VAL A 106 18.29 -21.21 -9.68
C VAL A 106 17.56 -20.84 -8.39
N GLY A 107 16.32 -20.36 -8.50
CA GLY A 107 15.43 -20.10 -7.37
C GLY A 107 14.35 -21.16 -7.23
N ILE A 108 14.08 -21.60 -6.00
CA ILE A 108 13.06 -22.60 -5.68
C ILE A 108 11.98 -21.98 -4.79
N ARG A 109 10.73 -22.21 -5.15
CA ARG A 109 9.55 -21.99 -4.31
C ARG A 109 8.91 -23.31 -3.93
N THR A 110 8.72 -23.53 -2.64
CA THR A 110 7.97 -24.64 -2.07
C THR A 110 6.46 -24.33 -2.02
N ALA A 111 5.62 -25.36 -2.03
CA ALA A 111 4.17 -25.24 -1.86
C ALA A 111 3.80 -24.85 -0.41
N ASP A 112 4.50 -25.43 0.57
CA ASP A 112 4.40 -25.05 1.97
C ASP A 112 5.21 -23.76 2.21
N ARG A 113 4.56 -22.69 2.70
CA ARG A 113 5.23 -21.42 3.00
C ARG A 113 6.13 -21.60 4.23
N GLY A 114 7.45 -21.61 4.02
CA GLY A 114 8.41 -21.71 5.13
C GLY A 114 9.87 -21.44 4.76
N ILE A 115 10.37 -22.02 3.65
CA ILE A 115 11.79 -21.94 3.28
C ILE A 115 11.94 -21.73 1.77
N ARG A 116 12.82 -20.82 1.36
CA ARG A 116 13.22 -20.62 -0.05
C ARG A 116 14.69 -20.98 -0.22
N LEU A 117 15.00 -21.66 -1.31
CA LEU A 117 16.38 -22.01 -1.68
C LEU A 117 16.75 -21.27 -2.97
N THR A 118 17.89 -20.58 -2.97
CA THR A 118 18.49 -19.97 -4.15
C THR A 118 19.89 -20.53 -4.34
N THR A 119 20.24 -20.93 -5.55
CA THR A 119 21.56 -21.42 -5.89
C THR A 119 22.18 -20.56 -6.98
N ALA A 120 23.49 -20.48 -7.02
CA ALA A 120 24.20 -19.64 -7.98
C ALA A 120 25.57 -20.19 -8.35
N VAL A 121 26.04 -19.80 -9.52
CA VAL A 121 27.37 -20.08 -10.05
C VAL A 121 28.08 -18.76 -10.32
N GLY A 122 29.31 -18.63 -9.84
CA GLY A 122 30.07 -17.40 -9.95
C GLY A 122 31.43 -17.45 -9.23
N GLU A 123 32.13 -16.31 -9.22
CA GLU A 123 33.35 -16.15 -8.43
C GLU A 123 32.98 -15.78 -6.98
N PHE A 124 32.90 -16.78 -6.09
CA PHE A 124 32.62 -16.54 -4.67
C PHE A 124 33.94 -16.42 -3.87
N ASP A 125 34.10 -15.34 -3.10
CA ASP A 125 35.22 -15.19 -2.18
C ASP A 125 35.23 -16.35 -1.18
N ARG A 126 36.35 -17.08 -1.15
CA ARG A 126 36.53 -18.24 -0.28
C ARG A 126 36.77 -17.71 1.14
N PRO A 127 35.95 -18.05 2.16
CA PRO A 127 36.26 -17.62 3.52
C PRO A 127 37.65 -18.15 3.91
N ASP A 128 38.46 -17.35 4.60
CA ASP A 128 39.75 -17.82 5.12
C ASP A 128 39.54 -18.85 6.26
N ASP A 129 40.56 -19.66 6.55
CA ASP A 129 40.46 -20.69 7.60
C ASP A 129 40.26 -20.05 8.99
N GLY A 130 39.07 -20.26 9.56
CA GLY A 130 38.73 -19.88 10.94
C GLY A 130 37.95 -18.57 11.11
N GLU A 131 37.45 -17.98 10.01
CA GLU A 131 36.58 -16.81 10.06
C GLU A 131 35.11 -17.27 10.06
N THR A 132 34.41 -17.08 11.18
CA THR A 132 32.96 -16.98 11.22
C THR A 132 32.60 -15.58 10.73
N VAL A 133 31.94 -15.46 9.58
CA VAL A 133 31.41 -14.18 9.11
C VAL A 133 30.27 -13.78 10.03
N ALA A 134 30.56 -12.93 11.01
CA ALA A 134 29.52 -12.14 11.67
C ALA A 134 29.19 -10.98 10.73
N VAL A 135 27.99 -10.98 10.14
CA VAL A 135 27.48 -9.81 9.40
C VAL A 135 26.80 -8.88 10.40
N GLY A 136 27.52 -7.84 10.82
CA GLY A 136 27.04 -6.70 11.59
C GLY A 136 28.08 -5.57 11.56
N PRO A 137 27.70 -4.28 11.58
CA PRO A 137 28.63 -3.19 11.35
C PRO A 137 29.60 -3.05 12.53
N GLU A 138 30.84 -3.46 12.37
CA GLU A 138 31.89 -3.17 13.34
C GLU A 138 32.41 -1.74 13.12
N SER A 139 32.15 -0.90 14.12
CA SER A 139 32.68 0.46 14.23
C SER A 139 34.11 0.41 14.77
N ASP A 140 35.06 0.94 14.01
CA ASP A 140 36.39 1.28 14.49
C ASP A 140 36.33 2.47 15.48
N ASP A 141 36.64 2.24 16.76
CA ASP A 141 37.35 3.27 17.55
C ASP A 141 38.37 2.65 18.52
N PRO A 142 39.67 3.02 18.44
CA PRO A 142 40.72 2.50 19.30
C PRO A 142 41.04 3.48 20.44
N SER A 143 40.68 3.14 21.67
CA SER A 143 41.36 3.72 22.84
C SER A 143 41.35 2.80 24.06
N GLY A 144 42.55 2.38 24.47
CA GLY A 144 42.75 1.38 25.51
C GLY A 144 42.77 1.91 26.93
N SER A 145 42.64 0.99 27.90
CA SER A 145 43.47 0.87 29.12
C SER A 145 43.13 -0.43 29.86
N ASP A 146 44.18 -1.18 30.23
CA ASP A 146 44.23 -2.30 31.19
C ASP A 146 43.42 -2.06 32.48
N ASP A 147 42.67 -3.06 32.97
CA ASP A 147 42.96 -3.79 34.24
C ASP A 147 41.88 -4.86 34.55
N GLY A 148 42.31 -6.11 34.78
CA GLY A 148 41.64 -7.08 35.69
C GLY A 148 40.70 -8.15 35.12
N GLY A 149 41.19 -9.40 34.95
CA GLY A 149 40.32 -10.60 34.84
C GLY A 149 39.93 -11.20 36.20
N PRO A 150 39.44 -12.46 36.29
CA PRO A 150 38.82 -13.35 35.30
C PRO A 150 37.37 -13.73 35.68
N ASP A 151 36.56 -14.26 34.77
CA ASP A 151 35.74 -15.47 34.96
C ASP A 151 34.87 -15.75 33.72
N ASP A 152 34.64 -17.05 33.50
CA ASP A 152 34.05 -17.73 32.35
C ASP A 152 32.70 -17.19 31.86
N ASP A 153 32.61 -16.95 30.55
CA ASP A 153 31.66 -17.64 29.66
C ASP A 153 32.15 -17.45 28.22
N ALA A 154 33.03 -18.36 27.78
CA ALA A 154 33.34 -18.53 26.38
C ALA A 154 32.17 -19.27 25.74
N SER A 155 31.32 -18.56 25.00
CA SER A 155 30.39 -19.17 24.05
C SER A 155 31.20 -20.05 23.10
N ALA A 156 31.04 -21.35 23.26
CA ALA A 156 31.66 -22.39 22.47
C ALA A 156 30.61 -22.95 21.52
N ASP A 157 30.14 -22.14 20.57
CA ASP A 157 29.33 -22.60 19.44
C ASP A 157 30.12 -22.35 18.16
N ALA A 158 31.19 -23.12 18.01
CA ALA A 158 31.74 -23.42 16.69
C ALA A 158 31.00 -24.67 16.17
N GLU A 159 29.79 -24.49 15.65
CA GLU A 159 29.00 -25.57 15.03
C GLU A 159 29.58 -25.97 13.66
N THR A 160 30.48 -26.96 13.74
CA THR A 160 30.56 -28.16 12.87
C THR A 160 30.36 -28.01 11.35
N THR A 161 31.48 -27.89 10.63
CA THR A 161 31.61 -28.35 9.23
C THR A 161 31.60 -29.89 9.09
N ASP A 162 31.39 -30.65 10.18
CA ASP A 162 31.56 -32.11 10.24
C ASP A 162 30.53 -32.91 9.42
N ASP A 163 29.43 -32.27 8.99
CA ASP A 163 28.34 -32.88 8.23
C ASP A 163 28.24 -32.41 6.76
N LEU A 164 29.24 -31.65 6.28
CA LEU A 164 29.34 -31.15 4.91
C LEU A 164 30.41 -31.91 4.09
N PRO A 165 30.26 -31.96 2.75
CA PRO A 165 31.28 -32.50 1.87
C PRO A 165 32.62 -31.76 2.01
N ALA A 166 33.73 -32.48 1.85
CA ALA A 166 35.06 -31.90 2.04
C ALA A 166 35.33 -30.74 1.08
N GLY A 167 35.52 -29.52 1.60
CA GLY A 167 35.76 -28.30 0.81
C GLY A 167 34.57 -27.36 0.69
N TRP A 168 33.39 -27.78 1.16
CA TRP A 168 32.19 -26.95 1.31
C TRP A 168 32.15 -26.30 2.70
N ARG A 169 31.63 -25.08 2.77
CA ARG A 169 31.52 -24.29 4.01
C ARG A 169 30.10 -23.78 4.20
N LEU A 170 29.64 -23.71 5.45
CA LEU A 170 28.32 -23.20 5.86
C LEU A 170 28.50 -21.97 6.75
N ALA A 171 27.68 -20.95 6.53
CA ALA A 171 27.52 -19.78 7.39
C ALA A 171 26.02 -19.55 7.66
N GLU A 172 25.68 -18.97 8.81
CA GLU A 172 24.30 -18.72 9.22
C GLU A 172 24.14 -17.31 9.78
N THR A 173 22.99 -16.70 9.50
CA THR A 173 22.48 -15.46 10.10
C THR A 173 21.07 -15.68 10.64
N ASP A 174 20.52 -14.70 11.39
CA ASP A 174 19.15 -14.76 11.93
C ASP A 174 18.07 -14.98 10.86
N GLU A 175 18.37 -14.68 9.59
CA GLU A 175 17.42 -14.74 8.48
C GLU A 175 17.78 -15.78 7.40
N THR A 176 19.05 -16.19 7.30
CA THR A 176 19.58 -16.97 6.16
C THR A 176 20.63 -18.01 6.56
N ALA A 177 20.72 -19.12 5.84
CA ALA A 177 21.82 -20.08 5.91
C ALA A 177 22.47 -20.22 4.52
N PHE A 178 23.79 -20.03 4.45
CA PHE A 178 24.58 -19.98 3.22
C PHE A 178 25.55 -21.17 3.17
N VAL A 179 25.63 -21.87 2.04
CA VAL A 179 26.63 -22.91 1.78
C VAL A 179 27.36 -22.63 0.46
N ALA A 180 28.68 -22.81 0.41
CA ALA A 180 29.45 -22.65 -0.83
C ALA A 180 30.62 -23.62 -0.96
N GLY A 181 30.95 -23.95 -2.22
CA GLY A 181 32.08 -24.78 -2.62
C GLY A 181 32.41 -24.63 -4.11
N ASP A 182 33.70 -24.42 -4.42
CA ASP A 182 34.30 -24.42 -5.78
C ASP A 182 33.45 -23.79 -6.90
N GLY A 183 33.14 -22.48 -6.77
CA GLY A 183 32.41 -21.70 -7.79
C GLY A 183 30.88 -21.86 -7.76
N VAL A 184 30.34 -22.55 -6.75
CA VAL A 184 28.90 -22.78 -6.56
C VAL A 184 28.50 -22.38 -5.14
N ALA A 185 27.35 -21.73 -4.99
CA ALA A 185 26.76 -21.35 -3.71
C ALA A 185 25.27 -21.67 -3.66
N ALA A 186 24.74 -21.85 -2.44
CA ALA A 186 23.32 -21.97 -2.17
C ALA A 186 22.93 -21.28 -0.86
N VAL A 187 21.77 -20.62 -0.86
CA VAL A 187 21.23 -19.86 0.26
C VAL A 187 19.82 -20.33 0.55
N ALA A 188 19.60 -20.75 1.80
CA ALA A 188 18.28 -21.03 2.36
C ALA A 188 17.81 -19.82 3.19
N THR A 189 16.65 -19.25 2.86
CA THR A 189 16.04 -18.16 3.62
C THR A 189 14.71 -18.60 4.20
N GLY A 190 14.43 -18.22 5.44
CA GLY A 190 13.09 -18.32 6.02
C GLY A 190 12.30 -17.08 5.62
N ASP A 191 11.01 -17.22 5.32
CA ASP A 191 10.17 -16.03 5.19
C ASP A 191 10.07 -15.38 6.58
N GLY A 192 10.84 -14.31 6.81
CA GLY A 192 10.71 -13.46 7.98
C GLY A 192 9.25 -13.08 8.16
N THR A 193 8.76 -13.16 9.41
CA THR A 193 7.37 -12.96 9.84
C THR A 193 6.63 -11.89 9.03
N VAL A 194 5.94 -12.28 7.97
CA VAL A 194 4.82 -11.51 7.43
C VAL A 194 3.61 -11.92 8.28
N PRO A 195 2.91 -10.99 8.96
CA PRO A 195 1.77 -11.35 9.79
C PRO A 195 0.62 -11.88 8.93
N GLY A 196 0.59 -13.19 8.74
CA GLY A 196 -0.60 -13.95 8.33
C GLY A 196 -1.47 -14.29 9.54
N PRO A 197 -2.77 -14.60 9.36
CA PRO A 197 -3.64 -14.95 10.47
C PRO A 197 -3.08 -16.19 11.18
N ARG A 198 -2.85 -16.05 12.49
CA ARG A 198 -2.18 -17.03 13.35
C ARG A 198 -3.11 -18.23 13.59
N GLY A 199 -2.87 -19.32 12.86
CA GLY A 199 -3.64 -20.57 12.96
C GLY A 199 -2.81 -21.84 13.15
N ARG A 200 -1.48 -21.76 13.25
CA ARG A 200 -0.65 -22.86 13.73
C ARG A 200 0.36 -22.28 14.71
N SER A 201 0.79 -23.10 15.67
CA SER A 201 2.06 -22.88 16.36
C SER A 201 3.08 -22.53 15.29
N SER A 202 3.49 -21.26 15.22
CA SER A 202 4.66 -20.90 14.45
C SER A 202 5.76 -21.83 14.92
N ALA A 203 6.46 -22.47 14.00
CA ALA A 203 7.72 -23.13 14.32
C ALA A 203 8.50 -22.15 15.21
N SER A 204 9.03 -22.62 16.34
CA SER A 204 9.78 -21.74 17.23
C SER A 204 10.87 -21.07 16.37
N PRO A 205 11.33 -19.86 16.70
CA PRO A 205 12.45 -19.24 15.99
C PRO A 205 13.63 -20.21 15.80
N ASP A 206 13.85 -21.07 16.80
CA ASP A 206 14.82 -22.17 16.77
C ASP A 206 14.49 -23.27 15.75
N ASP A 207 13.23 -23.72 15.63
CA ASP A 207 12.80 -24.74 14.67
C ASP A 207 12.92 -24.21 13.21
N ALA A 208 12.65 -22.91 13.01
CA ALA A 208 12.80 -22.26 11.71
C ALA A 208 14.29 -22.09 11.34
N ALA A 209 15.14 -21.75 12.31
CA ALA A 209 16.59 -21.68 12.12
C ALA A 209 17.18 -23.05 11.76
N GLU A 210 16.82 -24.10 12.52
CA GLU A 210 17.28 -25.48 12.25
C GLU A 210 16.87 -25.96 10.85
N ALA A 211 15.65 -25.68 10.43
CA ALA A 211 15.16 -26.07 9.11
C ALA A 211 15.90 -25.34 7.95
N ARG A 212 16.29 -24.07 8.14
CA ARG A 212 17.13 -23.34 7.16
C ARG A 212 18.52 -23.94 7.05
N VAL A 213 19.16 -24.22 8.18
CA VAL A 213 20.49 -24.83 8.24
C VAL A 213 20.49 -26.21 7.57
N GLU A 214 19.50 -27.05 7.86
CA GLU A 214 19.40 -28.38 7.24
C GLU A 214 19.13 -28.30 5.73
N THR A 215 18.38 -27.30 5.28
CA THR A 215 18.17 -27.03 3.84
C THR A 215 19.47 -26.67 3.15
N ALA A 216 20.26 -25.76 3.72
CA ALA A 216 21.58 -25.39 3.19
C ALA A 216 22.56 -26.59 3.19
N ARG A 217 22.58 -27.40 4.24
CA ARG A 217 23.40 -28.63 4.30
C ARG A 217 23.01 -29.62 3.21
N THR A 218 21.72 -29.82 3.00
CA THR A 218 21.19 -30.73 1.96
C THR A 218 21.54 -30.24 0.56
N ALA A 219 21.53 -28.92 0.31
CA ALA A 219 22.02 -28.33 -0.92
C ALA A 219 23.52 -28.60 -1.17
N GLY A 220 24.36 -28.47 -0.13
CA GLY A 220 25.78 -28.83 -0.22
C GLY A 220 26.01 -30.32 -0.51
N ARG A 221 25.24 -31.22 0.13
CA ARG A 221 25.28 -32.66 -0.15
C ARG A 221 24.83 -32.99 -1.57
N ALA A 222 23.79 -32.32 -2.08
CA ALA A 222 23.34 -32.49 -3.47
C ALA A 222 24.46 -32.12 -4.45
N ALA A 223 25.16 -31.00 -4.25
CA ALA A 223 26.27 -30.60 -5.12
C ALA A 223 27.42 -31.61 -5.14
N ALA A 224 27.65 -32.32 -4.03
CA ALA A 224 28.65 -33.39 -3.91
C ALA A 224 28.17 -34.78 -4.37
N ASP A 225 26.94 -34.92 -4.88
CA ASP A 225 26.30 -36.21 -5.24
C ASP A 225 26.09 -37.13 -4.02
N GLU A 226 25.89 -36.54 -2.84
CA GLU A 226 25.58 -37.24 -1.59
C GLU A 226 24.08 -37.22 -1.25
N ALA A 227 23.28 -36.46 -2.02
CA ALA A 227 21.82 -36.40 -1.97
C ALA A 227 21.23 -36.36 -3.38
N ASP A 228 20.04 -36.93 -3.56
CA ASP A 228 19.33 -36.92 -4.85
C ASP A 228 19.10 -35.48 -5.35
N ARG A 229 19.28 -35.25 -6.65
CA ARG A 229 19.20 -33.92 -7.27
C ARG A 229 17.93 -33.74 -8.07
N PHE A 230 17.41 -32.51 -8.11
CA PHE A 230 16.22 -32.19 -8.89
C PHE A 230 16.42 -32.39 -10.40
N ALA A 231 17.58 -32.01 -10.92
CA ALA A 231 17.90 -32.09 -12.35
C ALA A 231 17.87 -33.52 -12.91
N GLU A 232 18.17 -34.51 -12.07
CA GLU A 232 18.18 -35.94 -12.43
C GLU A 232 16.81 -36.62 -12.22
N GLY A 233 15.86 -35.88 -11.63
CA GLY A 233 14.48 -36.32 -11.44
C GLY A 233 13.69 -36.40 -12.75
N PRO A 234 12.46 -36.97 -12.73
CA PRO A 234 11.68 -37.24 -13.94
C PRO A 234 11.40 -36.01 -14.82
N LEU A 235 11.15 -34.85 -14.22
CA LEU A 235 10.97 -33.60 -14.98
C LEU A 235 12.30 -33.03 -15.46
N GLY A 236 13.33 -32.98 -14.59
CA GLY A 236 14.65 -32.44 -14.92
C GLY A 236 15.31 -33.18 -16.09
N ALA A 237 15.31 -34.50 -16.06
CA ALA A 237 15.87 -35.34 -17.12
C ALA A 237 15.11 -35.20 -18.47
N ALA A 238 13.83 -34.86 -18.43
CA ALA A 238 13.03 -34.63 -19.63
C ALA A 238 13.17 -33.20 -20.17
N ALA A 239 13.28 -32.20 -19.30
CA ALA A 239 13.23 -30.78 -19.65
C ALA A 239 14.62 -30.17 -19.91
N LEU A 240 15.57 -30.35 -18.98
CA LEU A 240 16.83 -29.62 -18.98
C LEU A 240 17.73 -29.88 -20.21
N PRO A 241 17.78 -31.09 -20.80
CA PRO A 241 18.54 -31.29 -22.04
C PRO A 241 18.03 -30.51 -23.26
N ARG A 242 16.77 -30.08 -23.21
CA ARG A 242 16.12 -29.32 -24.28
C ARG A 242 16.09 -27.83 -23.97
N LEU A 243 15.83 -27.49 -22.71
CA LEU A 243 15.58 -26.14 -22.28
C LEU A 243 16.82 -25.43 -21.69
N GLY A 244 17.87 -26.15 -21.33
CA GLY A 244 19.03 -25.56 -20.65
C GLY A 244 19.88 -24.61 -21.50
N GLY A 245 19.57 -24.45 -22.78
CA GLY A 245 20.18 -23.45 -23.67
C GLY A 245 19.42 -22.13 -23.77
N PHE A 246 18.27 -22.01 -23.12
CA PHE A 246 17.46 -20.79 -23.08
C PHE A 246 17.92 -19.87 -21.93
N GLU A 247 17.65 -18.57 -22.05
CA GLU A 247 18.05 -17.56 -21.05
C GLU A 247 17.37 -17.83 -19.70
N THR A 248 16.06 -18.09 -19.73
CA THR A 248 15.26 -18.45 -18.55
C THR A 248 14.60 -19.81 -18.74
N VAL A 249 14.70 -20.67 -17.73
CA VAL A 249 14.01 -21.97 -17.67
C VAL A 249 13.10 -22.03 -16.44
N LEU A 250 11.81 -22.22 -16.66
CA LEU A 250 10.79 -22.46 -15.65
C LEU A 250 10.49 -23.96 -15.58
N LEU A 251 10.50 -24.55 -14.38
CA LEU A 251 10.09 -25.94 -14.14
C LEU A 251 9.04 -26.01 -13.04
N VAL A 252 7.97 -26.76 -13.31
CA VAL A 252 6.83 -26.98 -12.41
C VAL A 252 6.65 -28.49 -12.24
N PRO A 253 7.24 -29.08 -11.19
CA PRO A 253 7.30 -30.53 -11.02
C PRO A 253 5.98 -31.16 -10.59
N ASP A 254 5.07 -30.35 -10.05
CA ASP A 254 3.71 -30.70 -9.69
C ASP A 254 2.78 -29.52 -10.04
N ALA A 255 1.99 -29.70 -11.10
CA ALA A 255 1.05 -28.69 -11.57
C ALA A 255 -0.12 -28.46 -10.60
N ALA A 256 -0.43 -29.42 -9.72
CA ALA A 256 -1.50 -29.31 -8.73
C ALA A 256 -1.06 -28.56 -7.46
N ALA A 257 0.25 -28.56 -7.16
CA ALA A 257 0.81 -27.92 -5.97
C ALA A 257 1.24 -26.45 -6.17
N GLY A 258 1.22 -25.93 -7.40
CA GLY A 258 1.77 -24.62 -7.75
C GLY A 258 0.83 -23.42 -7.51
N PRO A 259 1.36 -22.18 -7.38
CA PRO A 259 0.57 -20.94 -7.28
C PRO A 259 -0.01 -20.47 -8.63
N PHE A 260 0.13 -21.28 -9.68
CA PHE A 260 -0.27 -20.96 -11.04
C PHE A 260 -1.78 -20.66 -11.12
N PRO A 261 -2.18 -19.83 -12.08
CA PRO A 261 -3.60 -19.55 -12.31
C PRO A 261 -4.39 -20.84 -12.51
N ALA A 262 -5.68 -20.80 -12.18
CA ALA A 262 -6.56 -21.97 -12.27
C ALA A 262 -6.62 -22.58 -13.69
N GLY A 263 -6.15 -21.88 -14.73
CA GLY A 263 -6.20 -22.25 -16.14
C GLY A 263 -5.36 -23.46 -16.57
N VAL A 264 -4.50 -24.03 -15.71
CA VAL A 264 -3.75 -25.26 -16.07
C VAL A 264 -4.72 -26.42 -16.36
N PRO A 265 -4.62 -27.10 -17.52
CA PRO A 265 -5.45 -28.26 -17.83
C PRO A 265 -5.25 -29.40 -16.82
N GLY A 266 -6.35 -29.99 -16.34
CA GLY A 266 -6.32 -31.05 -15.33
C GLY A 266 -5.71 -32.39 -15.77
N ASP A 267 -5.38 -32.53 -17.06
CA ASP A 267 -4.64 -33.64 -17.66
C ASP A 267 -3.12 -33.39 -17.75
N VAL A 268 -2.63 -32.30 -17.15
CA VAL A 268 -1.21 -31.95 -16.99
C VAL A 268 -0.75 -32.23 -15.56
N ASP A 269 0.31 -33.02 -15.42
CA ASP A 269 0.89 -33.44 -14.14
C ASP A 269 2.11 -32.60 -13.77
N ALA A 270 2.94 -32.24 -14.76
CA ALA A 270 4.07 -31.34 -14.61
C ALA A 270 4.41 -30.67 -15.95
N PHE A 271 5.10 -29.54 -15.92
CA PHE A 271 5.58 -28.90 -17.14
C PHE A 271 6.87 -28.11 -16.92
N ALA A 272 7.55 -27.77 -18.00
CA ALA A 272 8.66 -26.84 -18.02
C ALA A 272 8.59 -25.95 -19.27
N ALA A 273 9.14 -24.75 -19.18
CA ALA A 273 9.20 -23.76 -20.27
C ALA A 273 10.61 -23.15 -20.32
N GLY A 274 11.17 -23.02 -21.51
CA GLY A 274 12.41 -22.30 -21.79
C GLY A 274 12.10 -21.09 -22.65
N PHE A 275 12.61 -19.93 -22.24
CA PHE A 275 12.34 -18.64 -22.87
C PHE A 275 13.64 -18.07 -23.46
N GLU A 276 13.65 -17.74 -24.76
CA GLU A 276 14.83 -17.13 -25.40
C GLU A 276 15.09 -15.74 -24.82
N VAL A 277 14.01 -15.02 -24.50
CA VAL A 277 14.02 -13.76 -23.78
C VAL A 277 13.21 -13.93 -22.51
N ALA A 278 13.79 -13.52 -21.37
CA ALA A 278 13.10 -13.63 -20.08
C ALA A 278 11.69 -12.97 -20.13
N PRO A 279 10.65 -13.57 -19.50
CA PRO A 279 9.28 -13.02 -19.54
C PRO A 279 9.12 -11.56 -19.07
N GLY A 280 10.06 -11.07 -18.25
CA GLY A 280 10.10 -9.67 -17.82
C GLY A 280 10.67 -8.69 -18.87
N ALA A 281 11.45 -9.19 -19.82
CA ALA A 281 12.11 -8.44 -20.89
C ALA A 281 11.36 -8.56 -22.24
N LEU A 282 10.26 -9.32 -22.30
CA LEU A 282 9.41 -9.44 -23.49
C LEU A 282 8.89 -8.08 -24.01
N ARG A 283 8.82 -7.07 -23.15
CA ARG A 283 8.41 -5.70 -23.50
C ARG A 283 9.36 -5.04 -24.49
N ASP A 284 10.66 -5.31 -24.35
CA ASP A 284 11.71 -4.73 -25.18
C ASP A 284 12.03 -5.61 -26.40
N LEU A 285 11.31 -6.72 -26.58
CA LEU A 285 11.52 -7.67 -27.68
C LEU A 285 11.26 -6.98 -29.02
N THR A 286 12.31 -6.88 -29.84
CA THR A 286 12.21 -6.38 -31.21
C THR A 286 12.07 -7.55 -32.19
N GLY A 287 10.84 -7.87 -32.60
CA GLY A 287 10.53 -8.96 -33.54
C GLY A 287 9.95 -10.18 -32.84
N THR A 288 10.49 -11.37 -33.14
CA THR A 288 10.00 -12.65 -32.60
C THR A 288 11.06 -13.31 -31.71
N ALA A 289 10.63 -14.06 -30.71
CA ALA A 289 11.46 -14.95 -29.88
C ALA A 289 11.00 -16.40 -30.01
N GLU A 290 11.92 -17.36 -29.88
CA GLU A 290 11.63 -18.79 -29.83
C GLU A 290 11.51 -19.25 -28.37
N ASN A 291 10.40 -19.88 -28.01
CA ASN A 291 10.17 -20.47 -26.69
C ASN A 291 9.88 -21.96 -26.86
N ALA A 292 10.22 -22.77 -25.86
CA ALA A 292 9.99 -24.22 -25.89
C ALA A 292 9.38 -24.71 -24.58
N TYR A 293 8.46 -25.67 -24.68
CA TYR A 293 7.73 -26.22 -23.54
C TYR A 293 7.80 -27.74 -23.53
N VAL A 294 7.92 -28.30 -22.33
CA VAL A 294 7.90 -29.75 -22.08
C VAL A 294 6.77 -30.03 -21.11
N ILE A 295 5.74 -30.74 -21.56
CA ILE A 295 4.53 -31.03 -20.80
C ILE A 295 4.49 -32.53 -20.48
N ARG A 296 4.39 -32.86 -19.19
CA ARG A 296 4.13 -34.22 -18.70
C ARG A 296 2.63 -34.34 -18.40
N PRO A 297 1.88 -35.16 -19.15
CA PRO A 297 0.48 -35.40 -18.86
C PRO A 297 0.32 -36.35 -17.67
N THR A 298 -0.86 -36.31 -17.04
CA THR A 298 -1.25 -37.24 -15.95
C THR A 298 -1.41 -38.68 -16.43
N ASP A 299 -1.73 -38.85 -17.72
CA ASP A 299 -1.90 -40.10 -18.44
C ASP A 299 -0.88 -40.20 -19.61
N ASP A 300 -1.04 -41.16 -20.52
CA ASP A 300 -0.24 -41.24 -21.75
C ASP A 300 -0.29 -39.92 -22.57
N ALA A 301 0.86 -39.48 -23.09
CA ALA A 301 0.99 -38.27 -23.93
C ALA A 301 0.12 -38.22 -25.21
N GLY A 302 -0.44 -39.36 -25.62
CA GLY A 302 -1.41 -39.42 -26.71
C GLY A 302 -2.83 -38.97 -26.34
N ARG A 303 -3.11 -38.70 -25.05
CA ARG A 303 -4.43 -38.25 -24.58
C ARG A 303 -4.53 -36.74 -24.36
N LEU A 304 -3.41 -36.05 -24.14
CA LEU A 304 -3.38 -34.58 -24.08
C LEU A 304 -3.69 -34.03 -25.48
N SER A 305 -4.76 -33.24 -25.59
CA SER A 305 -5.17 -32.62 -26.85
C SER A 305 -4.21 -31.49 -27.23
N ASP A 306 -4.10 -31.20 -28.54
CA ASP A 306 -3.30 -30.06 -29.01
C ASP A 306 -3.85 -28.74 -28.42
N GLU A 307 -5.17 -28.62 -28.33
CA GLU A 307 -5.88 -27.49 -27.68
C GLU A 307 -5.52 -27.32 -26.20
N SER A 308 -5.45 -28.42 -25.43
CA SER A 308 -4.99 -28.39 -24.03
C SER A 308 -3.54 -27.90 -23.92
N ALA A 309 -2.67 -28.33 -24.83
CA ALA A 309 -1.26 -27.94 -24.84
C ALA A 309 -1.10 -26.46 -25.22
N GLU A 310 -1.82 -25.98 -26.23
CA GLU A 310 -1.84 -24.56 -26.62
C GLU A 310 -2.38 -23.67 -25.50
N ARG A 311 -3.47 -24.09 -24.85
CA ARG A 311 -4.03 -23.38 -23.69
C ARG A 311 -3.04 -23.27 -22.56
N LEU A 312 -2.31 -24.34 -22.25
CA LEU A 312 -1.25 -24.30 -21.24
C LEU A 312 -0.13 -23.33 -21.62
N VAL A 313 0.30 -23.33 -22.89
CA VAL A 313 1.34 -22.41 -23.37
C VAL A 313 0.94 -20.95 -23.20
N ARG A 314 -0.28 -20.59 -23.62
CA ARG A 314 -0.82 -19.22 -23.46
C ARG A 314 -1.03 -18.80 -22.00
N GLU A 315 -1.25 -19.76 -21.11
CA GLU A 315 -1.38 -19.49 -19.67
C GLU A 315 -0.02 -19.20 -19.00
N ILE A 316 1.04 -19.87 -19.46
CA ILE A 316 2.40 -19.77 -18.88
C ILE A 316 3.16 -18.59 -19.49
N ASP A 317 3.01 -18.37 -20.79
CA ASP A 317 3.72 -17.36 -21.54
C ASP A 317 2.81 -16.15 -21.80
N PRO A 318 3.15 -14.96 -21.26
CA PRO A 318 2.39 -13.76 -21.58
C PRO A 318 2.54 -13.32 -23.03
N ALA A 319 3.55 -13.79 -23.77
CA ALA A 319 3.76 -13.47 -25.17
C ALA A 319 2.69 -14.09 -26.08
N VAL A 320 2.46 -13.46 -27.24
CA VAL A 320 1.45 -13.94 -28.20
C VAL A 320 2.12 -14.94 -29.16
N PRO A 321 1.68 -16.22 -29.20
CA PRO A 321 2.26 -17.18 -30.13
C PRO A 321 1.84 -16.90 -31.57
N VAL A 322 2.83 -16.72 -32.44
CA VAL A 322 2.68 -16.53 -33.90
C VAL A 322 2.71 -17.87 -34.64
N GLU A 323 3.62 -18.75 -34.22
CA GLU A 323 3.73 -20.11 -34.75
C GLU A 323 3.88 -21.10 -33.58
N THR A 324 3.25 -22.26 -33.69
CA THR A 324 3.36 -23.34 -32.69
C THR A 324 3.51 -24.69 -33.37
N GLU A 325 4.52 -25.46 -32.96
CA GLU A 325 4.74 -26.84 -33.38
C GLU A 325 4.63 -27.78 -32.17
N ILE A 326 3.75 -28.79 -32.25
CA ILE A 326 3.52 -29.76 -31.17
C ILE A 326 4.03 -31.14 -31.58
N THR A 327 5.01 -31.66 -30.82
CA THR A 327 5.59 -32.99 -31.01
C THR A 327 5.40 -33.85 -29.77
N ARG A 328 5.29 -35.18 -29.93
CA ARG A 328 5.10 -36.12 -28.80
C ARG A 328 6.21 -37.16 -28.79
N THR A 329 6.95 -37.27 -27.70
CA THR A 329 8.13 -38.14 -27.59
C THR A 329 8.33 -38.58 -26.14
N ASP A 330 8.75 -39.82 -25.91
CA ASP A 330 9.16 -40.33 -24.58
C ASP A 330 8.18 -40.06 -23.42
N GLY A 331 6.87 -40.07 -23.70
CA GLY A 331 5.83 -39.84 -22.69
C GLY A 331 5.59 -38.37 -22.32
N VAL A 332 6.21 -37.43 -23.02
CA VAL A 332 5.98 -35.98 -22.90
C VAL A 332 5.47 -35.38 -24.21
N VAL A 333 4.84 -34.20 -24.09
CA VAL A 333 4.47 -33.33 -25.22
C VAL A 333 5.45 -32.16 -25.25
N LEU A 334 6.07 -31.95 -26.40
CA LEU A 334 6.97 -30.85 -26.68
C LEU A 334 6.20 -29.82 -27.50
N VAL A 335 6.32 -28.56 -27.12
CA VAL A 335 5.75 -27.45 -27.88
C VAL A 335 6.88 -26.47 -28.17
N ASP A 336 7.13 -26.19 -29.43
CA ASP A 336 8.02 -25.11 -29.85
C ASP A 336 7.13 -23.96 -30.33
N ALA A 337 7.33 -22.75 -29.81
CA ALA A 337 6.53 -21.58 -30.14
C ALA A 337 7.42 -20.41 -30.57
N VAL A 338 7.04 -19.76 -31.67
CA VAL A 338 7.57 -18.45 -32.04
C VAL A 338 6.59 -17.42 -31.51
N VAL A 339 7.05 -16.50 -30.67
CA VAL A 339 6.22 -15.53 -29.97
C VAL A 339 6.59 -14.09 -30.32
N GLU A 340 5.63 -13.19 -30.22
CA GLU A 340 5.81 -11.74 -30.32
C GLU A 340 5.54 -11.07 -28.96
N ALA A 341 6.05 -9.85 -28.79
CA ALA A 341 5.84 -9.07 -27.57
C ALA A 341 4.34 -8.95 -27.26
N PRO A 342 3.92 -9.15 -25.99
CA PRO A 342 2.53 -8.89 -25.61
C PRO A 342 2.18 -7.43 -25.82
N PRO A 343 0.91 -7.11 -26.13
CA PRO A 343 0.50 -5.73 -26.26
C PRO A 343 0.62 -5.00 -24.92
N GLU A 344 1.04 -3.74 -24.95
CA GLU A 344 1.29 -2.94 -23.75
C GLU A 344 0.12 -2.02 -23.41
N ARG A 345 -0.16 -1.84 -22.12
CA ARG A 345 -1.17 -0.85 -21.72
C ARG A 345 -0.57 0.55 -21.81
N ASP A 346 -1.04 1.36 -22.74
CA ASP A 346 -0.64 2.75 -22.92
C ASP A 346 -1.88 3.66 -23.00
N PRO A 347 -2.37 4.17 -21.84
CA PRO A 347 -3.51 5.08 -21.81
C PRO A 347 -3.17 6.49 -22.33
N GLU A 348 -1.89 6.82 -22.59
CA GLU A 348 -1.50 8.12 -23.15
C GLU A 348 -1.53 8.09 -24.68
N ALA A 349 -1.45 6.89 -25.29
CA ALA A 349 -1.57 6.69 -26.74
C ALA A 349 -3.03 6.55 -27.21
N SER A 350 -3.94 6.14 -26.33
CA SER A 350 -5.36 6.01 -26.65
C SER A 350 -6.03 7.38 -26.83
N PRO A 351 -7.08 7.49 -27.68
CA PRO A 351 -7.92 8.69 -27.70
C PRO A 351 -8.53 8.97 -26.31
N ASP A 352 -8.56 10.23 -25.88
CA ASP A 352 -9.07 10.62 -24.56
C ASP A 352 -10.61 10.60 -24.55
N ALA A 353 -11.18 9.39 -24.44
CA ALA A 353 -12.62 9.12 -24.45
C ALA A 353 -13.10 8.62 -23.09
N GLU A 354 -14.14 9.25 -22.54
CA GLU A 354 -14.81 8.80 -21.33
C GLU A 354 -15.98 7.88 -21.70
N VAL A 355 -15.87 6.59 -21.34
CA VAL A 355 -16.90 5.58 -21.60
C VAL A 355 -17.50 5.10 -20.29
N ARG A 356 -18.84 5.08 -20.23
CA ARG A 356 -19.58 4.55 -19.10
C ARG A 356 -20.25 3.22 -19.49
N SER A 357 -20.07 2.19 -18.67
CA SER A 357 -20.85 0.95 -18.76
C SER A 357 -22.06 0.96 -17.83
N ARG A 358 -23.14 0.32 -18.25
CA ARG A 358 -24.32 0.05 -17.43
C ARG A 358 -24.95 -1.29 -17.79
N PHE A 359 -25.13 -2.14 -16.77
CA PHE A 359 -25.94 -3.35 -16.89
C PHE A 359 -27.43 -3.05 -16.62
N ASP A 360 -28.31 -3.52 -17.51
CA ASP A 360 -29.75 -3.56 -17.32
C ASP A 360 -30.19 -5.00 -17.04
N ARG A 361 -30.55 -5.28 -15.78
CA ARG A 361 -30.94 -6.62 -15.32
C ARG A 361 -32.25 -7.11 -15.94
N ASP A 362 -33.21 -6.22 -16.19
CA ASP A 362 -34.51 -6.60 -16.77
C ASP A 362 -34.36 -6.98 -18.26
N ALA A 363 -33.47 -6.28 -18.96
CA ALA A 363 -33.17 -6.56 -20.37
C ALA A 363 -32.11 -7.65 -20.56
N GLY A 364 -31.23 -7.87 -19.59
CA GLY A 364 -30.07 -8.76 -19.72
C GLY A 364 -29.02 -8.21 -20.69
N THR A 365 -28.82 -6.88 -20.68
CA THR A 365 -27.95 -6.19 -21.64
C THR A 365 -26.98 -5.27 -20.94
N VAL A 366 -25.75 -5.17 -21.44
CA VAL A 366 -24.79 -4.13 -21.05
C VAL A 366 -24.74 -3.06 -22.12
N THR A 367 -24.85 -1.79 -21.74
CA THR A 367 -24.67 -0.65 -22.64
C THR A 367 -23.41 0.11 -22.27
N PHE A 368 -22.57 0.36 -23.28
CA PHE A 368 -21.44 1.30 -23.20
C PHE A 368 -21.83 2.60 -23.88
N GLU A 369 -21.75 3.72 -23.17
CA GLU A 369 -22.05 5.05 -23.66
C GLU A 369 -20.75 5.85 -23.73
N HIS A 370 -20.44 6.45 -24.87
CA HIS A 370 -19.40 7.48 -24.97
C HIS A 370 -19.97 8.77 -24.39
N VAL A 371 -19.53 9.16 -23.20
CA VAL A 371 -20.09 10.29 -22.46
C VAL A 371 -19.53 11.61 -22.98
N GLU A 372 -18.20 11.68 -23.10
CA GLU A 372 -17.45 12.85 -23.54
C GLU A 372 -16.03 12.49 -23.98
N GLY A 373 -15.34 13.40 -24.66
CA GLY A 373 -13.97 13.21 -25.12
C GLY A 373 -13.79 13.02 -26.63
N GLU A 374 -12.62 12.55 -27.03
CA GLU A 374 -12.25 12.36 -28.44
C GLU A 374 -12.97 11.15 -29.07
N PRO A 375 -13.31 11.22 -30.37
CA PRO A 375 -13.90 10.09 -31.08
C PRO A 375 -12.87 8.97 -31.25
N VAL A 376 -13.27 7.73 -30.95
CA VAL A 376 -12.40 6.56 -31.08
C VAL A 376 -12.64 5.89 -32.44
N PRO A 377 -11.61 5.66 -33.28
CA PRO A 377 -11.79 4.94 -34.53
C PRO A 377 -12.38 3.55 -34.31
N ALA A 378 -13.47 3.20 -35.01
CA ALA A 378 -14.14 1.90 -34.83
C ALA A 378 -13.23 0.71 -35.22
N ALA A 379 -12.25 0.94 -36.09
CA ALA A 379 -11.27 -0.05 -36.51
C ALA A 379 -10.19 -0.35 -35.45
N GLU A 380 -10.07 0.48 -34.42
CA GLU A 380 -9.13 0.32 -33.30
C GLU A 380 -9.87 0.02 -31.98
N LEU A 381 -11.20 -0.15 -32.05
CA LEU A 381 -12.05 -0.41 -30.90
C LEU A 381 -12.53 -1.85 -30.94
N GLU A 382 -12.25 -2.58 -29.87
CA GLU A 382 -12.60 -3.98 -29.71
C GLU A 382 -13.63 -4.15 -28.59
N LEU A 383 -14.71 -4.85 -28.91
CA LEU A 383 -15.72 -5.27 -27.95
C LEU A 383 -15.55 -6.76 -27.66
N TRP A 384 -15.33 -7.10 -26.40
CA TRP A 384 -15.12 -8.46 -25.94
C TRP A 384 -16.31 -8.94 -25.11
N HIS A 385 -16.84 -10.12 -25.45
CA HIS A 385 -17.93 -10.80 -24.73
C HIS A 385 -17.51 -12.24 -24.42
N ASP A 386 -17.39 -12.58 -23.13
CA ASP A 386 -16.99 -13.91 -22.65
C ASP A 386 -15.71 -14.47 -23.31
N GLY A 387 -14.74 -13.58 -23.57
CA GLY A 387 -13.47 -13.93 -24.18
C GLY A 387 -13.47 -13.97 -25.72
N GLU A 388 -14.63 -13.79 -26.36
CA GLU A 388 -14.73 -13.68 -27.82
C GLU A 388 -14.86 -12.21 -28.24
N GLU A 389 -14.13 -11.81 -29.29
CA GLU A 389 -14.27 -10.48 -29.87
C GLU A 389 -15.52 -10.42 -30.77
N VAL A 390 -16.44 -9.52 -30.44
CA VAL A 390 -17.75 -9.34 -31.11
C VAL A 390 -17.91 -7.95 -31.72
N SER A 391 -16.80 -7.25 -31.94
CA SER A 391 -16.71 -5.87 -32.48
C SER A 391 -17.49 -5.71 -33.79
N ASP A 392 -17.28 -6.63 -34.74
CA ASP A 392 -17.87 -6.59 -36.09
C ASP A 392 -19.41 -6.56 -36.10
N ASP A 393 -20.05 -7.14 -35.08
CA ASP A 393 -21.50 -7.27 -35.00
C ASP A 393 -22.18 -6.04 -34.35
N HIS A 394 -21.40 -5.19 -33.65
CA HIS A 394 -21.95 -4.12 -32.81
C HIS A 394 -21.43 -2.72 -33.17
N LEU A 395 -20.22 -2.60 -33.73
CA LEU A 395 -19.64 -1.32 -34.12
C LEU A 395 -20.02 -0.97 -35.57
N ASP A 396 -21.10 -0.20 -35.73
CA ASP A 396 -21.56 0.33 -37.02
C ASP A 396 -21.08 1.78 -37.22
N GLY A 397 -19.98 2.00 -37.94
CA GLY A 397 -19.51 3.36 -38.25
C GLY A 397 -18.02 3.46 -38.55
N ASP A 398 -17.55 4.68 -38.79
CA ASP A 398 -16.11 4.96 -38.93
C ASP A 398 -15.45 5.25 -37.56
N ALA A 399 -16.23 5.73 -36.56
CA ALA A 399 -15.77 6.06 -35.20
C ALA A 399 -16.90 5.95 -34.17
N PHE A 400 -16.54 5.78 -32.89
CA PHE A 400 -17.40 5.83 -31.71
C PHE A 400 -17.26 7.22 -31.05
N GLU A 401 -18.29 8.04 -31.12
CA GLU A 401 -18.27 9.47 -30.74
C GLU A 401 -19.17 9.76 -29.53
N ALA A 402 -18.98 10.93 -28.89
CA ALA A 402 -19.78 11.34 -27.74
C ALA A 402 -21.29 11.35 -28.04
N GLY A 403 -22.04 10.62 -27.22
CA GLY A 403 -23.47 10.37 -27.36
C GLY A 403 -23.81 9.06 -28.10
N ASP A 404 -22.82 8.33 -28.61
CA ASP A 404 -23.03 6.99 -29.16
C ASP A 404 -23.16 5.95 -28.04
N GLU A 405 -24.04 4.97 -28.27
CA GLU A 405 -24.32 3.87 -27.36
C GLU A 405 -24.09 2.53 -28.07
N LEU A 406 -23.40 1.61 -27.39
CA LEU A 406 -23.13 0.25 -27.81
C LEU A 406 -23.80 -0.71 -26.83
N THR A 407 -24.87 -1.39 -27.26
CA THR A 407 -25.59 -2.35 -26.41
C THR A 407 -25.26 -3.78 -26.81
N VAL A 408 -24.90 -4.60 -25.83
CA VAL A 408 -24.59 -6.03 -25.99
C VAL A 408 -25.60 -6.85 -25.20
N ASP A 409 -26.17 -7.86 -25.83
CA ASP A 409 -27.01 -8.86 -25.17
C ASP A 409 -26.12 -9.85 -24.40
N THR A 410 -26.12 -9.75 -23.07
CA THR A 410 -25.20 -10.49 -22.18
C THR A 410 -25.88 -11.59 -21.37
N GLY A 411 -27.21 -11.57 -21.29
CA GLY A 411 -27.95 -12.37 -20.32
C GLY A 411 -27.67 -11.92 -18.88
N LEU A 412 -27.77 -12.85 -17.93
CA LEU A 412 -27.65 -12.59 -16.49
C LEU A 412 -26.26 -12.90 -15.91
N ILE A 413 -25.39 -13.61 -16.65
CA ILE A 413 -24.01 -13.86 -16.25
C ILE A 413 -23.15 -13.78 -17.52
N ALA A 414 -22.21 -12.84 -17.53
CA ALA A 414 -21.24 -12.63 -18.60
C ALA A 414 -20.13 -11.69 -18.12
N ALA A 415 -19.01 -11.66 -18.83
CA ALA A 415 -18.05 -10.57 -18.72
C ALA A 415 -17.92 -9.85 -20.07
N VAL A 416 -18.00 -8.52 -20.04
CA VAL A 416 -17.90 -7.69 -21.24
C VAL A 416 -16.92 -6.57 -21.02
N ALA A 417 -16.10 -6.26 -22.02
CA ALA A 417 -15.16 -5.15 -21.97
C ALA A 417 -15.07 -4.43 -23.31
N LEU A 418 -14.84 -3.13 -23.24
CA LEU A 418 -14.54 -2.28 -24.39
C LEU A 418 -13.09 -1.83 -24.29
N ARG A 419 -12.29 -2.20 -25.29
CA ARG A 419 -10.83 -2.01 -25.33
C ARG A 419 -10.45 -1.26 -26.61
N TRP A 420 -9.59 -0.26 -26.50
CA TRP A 420 -8.87 0.29 -27.65
C TRP A 420 -7.58 -0.49 -27.88
N PHE A 421 -7.26 -0.79 -29.13
CA PHE A 421 -6.05 -1.50 -29.53
C PHE A 421 -5.44 -0.89 -30.80
N ASP A 422 -4.18 -0.47 -30.70
CA ASP A 422 -3.35 -0.02 -31.83
C ASP A 422 -2.43 -1.17 -32.28
N PRO A 423 -2.67 -1.75 -33.47
CA PRO A 423 -1.86 -2.85 -34.00
C PRO A 423 -0.47 -2.42 -34.49
N ASP A 424 -0.27 -1.15 -34.86
CA ASP A 424 1.02 -0.64 -35.32
C ASP A 424 1.95 -0.34 -34.13
N ALA A 425 1.40 0.14 -33.02
CA ALA A 425 2.12 0.38 -31.76
C ALA A 425 2.15 -0.86 -30.83
N ASN A 426 1.33 -1.88 -31.10
CA ASN A 426 1.08 -3.00 -30.19
C ASN A 426 0.68 -2.53 -28.78
N ALA A 427 -0.20 -1.53 -28.72
CA ALA A 427 -0.62 -0.86 -27.49
C ALA A 427 -2.13 -0.96 -27.29
N TYR A 428 -2.59 -0.97 -26.05
CA TYR A 428 -4.01 -1.01 -25.72
C TYR A 428 -4.38 -0.11 -24.53
N ASP A 429 -5.66 0.22 -24.44
CA ASP A 429 -6.28 0.78 -23.24
C ASP A 429 -7.68 0.20 -23.04
N VAL A 430 -8.14 0.14 -21.80
CA VAL A 430 -9.44 -0.44 -21.45
C VAL A 430 -10.34 0.68 -20.96
N TYR A 431 -11.29 1.08 -21.81
CA TYR A 431 -12.23 2.15 -21.49
C TYR A 431 -13.25 1.71 -20.44
N ALA A 432 -13.80 0.50 -20.57
CA ALA A 432 -14.81 0.01 -19.65
C ALA A 432 -14.82 -1.51 -19.54
N ARG A 433 -15.26 -2.02 -18.39
CA ARG A 433 -15.43 -3.45 -18.11
C ARG A 433 -16.62 -3.67 -17.19
N GLU A 434 -17.43 -4.67 -17.52
CA GLU A 434 -18.62 -5.04 -16.77
C GLU A 434 -18.60 -6.54 -16.45
N ARG A 435 -18.98 -6.91 -15.23
CA ARG A 435 -19.21 -8.29 -14.81
C ARG A 435 -20.66 -8.41 -14.42
N VAL A 436 -21.41 -9.10 -15.25
CA VAL A 436 -22.86 -9.09 -15.19
C VAL A 436 -23.34 -9.83 -13.95
N ASP A 437 -24.21 -9.14 -13.23
CA ASP A 437 -24.99 -9.63 -12.09
C ASP A 437 -24.22 -10.33 -10.95
N ARG A 438 -23.14 -9.71 -10.47
CA ARG A 438 -22.42 -10.17 -9.26
C ARG A 438 -23.32 -10.33 -8.02
N GLU A 439 -24.45 -9.62 -7.98
CA GLU A 439 -25.40 -9.60 -6.85
C GLU A 439 -26.39 -10.76 -6.91
N ALA A 440 -26.44 -11.52 -8.00
CA ALA A 440 -27.22 -12.74 -8.13
C ALA A 440 -26.63 -13.95 -7.38
N PHE A 441 -25.58 -13.76 -6.58
CA PHE A 441 -24.92 -14.84 -5.84
C PHE A 441 -24.83 -14.52 -4.36
N ALA A 442 -25.26 -15.47 -3.54
CA ALA A 442 -25.17 -15.39 -2.09
C ALA A 442 -24.26 -16.50 -1.52
N PHE A 443 -23.47 -16.15 -0.52
CA PHE A 443 -22.67 -17.10 0.25
C PHE A 443 -23.26 -17.29 1.64
N ASP A 444 -23.39 -18.54 2.06
CA ASP A 444 -23.76 -18.94 3.41
C ASP A 444 -22.69 -19.91 3.93
N TYR A 445 -21.98 -19.54 5.00
CA TYR A 445 -20.87 -20.32 5.52
C TYR A 445 -21.18 -20.85 6.91
N ASP A 446 -21.24 -22.17 7.04
CA ASP A 446 -21.36 -22.84 8.33
C ASP A 446 -19.96 -23.23 8.84
N LEU A 447 -19.45 -22.44 9.77
CA LEU A 447 -18.15 -22.66 10.40
C LEU A 447 -18.10 -23.92 11.27
N SER A 448 -19.24 -24.41 11.78
CA SER A 448 -19.30 -25.62 12.62
C SER A 448 -19.11 -26.91 11.83
N THR A 449 -19.46 -26.87 10.55
CA THR A 449 -19.30 -27.96 9.59
C THR A 449 -18.21 -27.70 8.55
N GLU A 450 -17.64 -26.48 8.52
CA GLU A 450 -16.69 -26.01 7.51
C GLU A 450 -17.25 -26.12 6.08
N VAL A 451 -18.55 -25.87 5.94
CA VAL A 451 -19.27 -25.96 4.67
C VAL A 451 -19.68 -24.57 4.22
N LEU A 452 -19.19 -24.17 3.04
CA LEU A 452 -19.66 -22.97 2.35
C LEU A 452 -20.71 -23.36 1.30
N THR A 453 -21.89 -22.79 1.39
CA THR A 453 -22.92 -22.87 0.36
C THR A 453 -22.89 -21.61 -0.50
N LEU A 454 -22.78 -21.77 -1.81
CA LEU A 454 -22.97 -20.71 -2.81
C LEU A 454 -24.31 -20.97 -3.50
N THR A 455 -25.21 -19.98 -3.47
CA THR A 455 -26.54 -20.04 -4.07
C THR A 455 -26.66 -18.99 -5.16
N TYR A 456 -27.27 -19.36 -6.29
CA TYR A 456 -27.67 -18.42 -7.33
C TYR A 456 -29.09 -17.91 -7.06
N GLU A 457 -29.21 -16.62 -6.76
CA GLU A 457 -30.44 -15.90 -6.42
C GLU A 457 -30.92 -14.97 -7.54
N GLY A 458 -30.37 -15.12 -8.76
CA GLY A 458 -30.77 -14.30 -9.91
C GLY A 458 -32.26 -14.48 -10.29
N ASP A 459 -32.84 -13.47 -10.95
CA ASP A 459 -34.26 -13.43 -11.29
C ASP A 459 -34.69 -14.40 -12.43
N GLY A 460 -33.73 -15.07 -13.08
CA GLY A 460 -33.97 -15.97 -14.22
C GLY A 460 -32.85 -16.98 -14.46
N GLU A 461 -33.02 -17.83 -15.47
CA GLU A 461 -32.00 -18.83 -15.86
C GLU A 461 -30.76 -18.14 -16.45
N ALA A 462 -29.56 -18.57 -16.05
CA ALA A 462 -28.28 -18.02 -16.53
C ALA A 462 -27.32 -19.12 -16.99
N ASP A 463 -26.47 -18.83 -17.98
CA ASP A 463 -25.44 -19.77 -18.43
C ASP A 463 -24.22 -19.69 -17.51
N ALA A 464 -23.86 -20.82 -16.90
CA ALA A 464 -22.69 -20.93 -16.05
C ALA A 464 -21.56 -21.74 -16.69
N SER A 465 -21.71 -22.16 -17.95
CA SER A 465 -20.71 -22.96 -18.69
C SER A 465 -19.33 -22.30 -18.75
N ASN A 466 -19.30 -20.97 -18.65
CA ASN A 466 -18.10 -20.13 -18.66
C ASN A 466 -17.59 -19.82 -17.25
N LEU A 467 -18.13 -20.45 -16.21
CA LEU A 467 -17.74 -20.24 -14.83
C LEU A 467 -16.96 -21.43 -14.29
N ARG A 468 -16.17 -21.17 -13.26
CA ARG A 468 -15.50 -22.20 -12.47
C ARG A 468 -15.39 -21.76 -11.03
N LEU A 469 -15.71 -22.67 -10.12
CA LEU A 469 -15.61 -22.44 -8.69
C LEU A 469 -14.29 -23.02 -8.16
N VAL A 470 -13.48 -22.14 -7.56
CA VAL A 470 -12.13 -22.44 -7.10
C VAL A 470 -12.02 -22.23 -5.60
N ARG A 471 -11.61 -23.26 -4.86
CA ARG A 471 -11.19 -23.15 -3.46
C ARG A 471 -9.67 -23.01 -3.41
N ARG A 472 -9.18 -22.04 -2.65
CA ARG A 472 -7.77 -21.83 -2.34
C ARG A 472 -7.58 -21.88 -0.84
N GLY A 473 -6.82 -22.87 -0.37
CA GLY A 473 -6.47 -23.04 1.04
C GLY A 473 -5.02 -23.48 1.21
N ASP A 474 -4.67 -23.94 2.41
CA ASP A 474 -3.33 -24.46 2.71
C ASP A 474 -2.96 -25.67 1.81
N ASP A 475 -3.92 -26.50 1.44
CA ASP A 475 -3.70 -27.66 0.56
C ASP A 475 -3.60 -27.30 -0.94
N GLY A 476 -3.41 -26.01 -1.27
CA GLY A 476 -3.31 -25.51 -2.62
C GLY A 476 -4.63 -25.05 -3.24
N VAL A 477 -4.68 -25.04 -4.57
CA VAL A 477 -5.83 -24.55 -5.36
C VAL A 477 -6.59 -25.76 -5.90
N ARG A 478 -7.88 -25.86 -5.61
CA ARG A 478 -8.75 -26.95 -6.07
C ARG A 478 -10.00 -26.41 -6.75
N THR A 479 -10.37 -27.02 -7.87
CA THR A 479 -11.68 -26.78 -8.48
C THR A 479 -12.72 -27.61 -7.77
N VAL A 480 -13.81 -26.97 -7.38
CA VAL A 480 -14.90 -27.56 -6.60
C VAL A 480 -16.21 -27.30 -7.32
N GLY A 481 -17.25 -28.08 -7.00
CA GLY A 481 -18.58 -27.76 -7.48
C GLY A 481 -18.80 -27.84 -8.99
N GLY A 482 -18.02 -28.64 -9.74
CA GLY A 482 -18.09 -28.68 -11.21
C GLY A 482 -19.52 -28.79 -11.80
N GLY A 483 -20.38 -29.62 -11.19
CA GLY A 483 -21.77 -29.74 -11.66
C GLY A 483 -22.64 -28.47 -11.54
N PHE A 484 -22.22 -27.49 -10.73
CA PHE A 484 -22.85 -26.16 -10.61
C PHE A 484 -22.47 -25.24 -11.78
N THR A 485 -21.30 -25.46 -12.38
CA THR A 485 -20.75 -24.62 -13.46
C THR A 485 -20.75 -25.31 -14.83
N ASP A 486 -21.32 -26.51 -14.96
CA ASP A 486 -21.34 -27.30 -16.20
C ASP A 486 -22.60 -27.06 -17.07
N GLY A 487 -23.38 -25.99 -16.83
CA GLY A 487 -24.61 -25.73 -17.57
C GLY A 487 -25.41 -24.50 -17.12
N THR A 488 -26.74 -24.57 -17.18
CA THR A 488 -27.64 -23.46 -16.84
C THR A 488 -27.97 -23.46 -15.34
N LEU A 489 -27.80 -22.31 -14.67
CA LEU A 489 -28.24 -22.05 -13.31
C LEU A 489 -29.69 -21.55 -13.31
N SER A 490 -30.54 -22.20 -12.53
CA SER A 490 -31.89 -21.75 -12.18
C SER A 490 -31.88 -21.03 -10.83
N PRO A 491 -32.80 -20.08 -10.58
CA PRO A 491 -32.94 -19.46 -9.25
C PRO A 491 -33.05 -20.52 -8.15
N ASP A 492 -32.36 -20.30 -7.03
CA ASP A 492 -32.20 -21.21 -5.89
C ASP A 492 -31.30 -22.43 -6.13
N ASP A 493 -30.65 -22.56 -7.28
CA ASP A 493 -29.58 -23.56 -7.44
C ASP A 493 -28.42 -23.25 -6.50
N ALA A 494 -27.93 -24.27 -5.80
CA ALA A 494 -26.89 -24.12 -4.79
C ALA A 494 -25.82 -25.21 -4.87
N VAL A 495 -24.60 -24.85 -4.48
CA VAL A 495 -23.46 -25.76 -4.38
C VAL A 495 -22.77 -25.63 -3.03
N THR A 496 -22.43 -26.77 -2.43
CA THR A 496 -21.70 -26.83 -1.17
C THR A 496 -20.24 -27.14 -1.42
N VAL A 497 -19.36 -26.35 -0.82
CA VAL A 497 -17.92 -26.56 -0.76
C VAL A 497 -17.57 -26.97 0.66
N GLU A 498 -17.11 -28.20 0.83
CA GLU A 498 -16.70 -28.77 2.11
C GLU A 498 -15.24 -28.41 2.44
N ASP A 499 -14.86 -28.63 3.70
CA ASP A 499 -13.52 -28.42 4.25
C ASP A 499 -13.00 -26.98 4.11
N VAL A 500 -13.86 -25.96 4.09
CA VAL A 500 -13.43 -24.56 3.98
C VAL A 500 -13.01 -24.05 5.35
N SER A 501 -11.71 -24.08 5.64
CA SER A 501 -11.14 -23.66 6.93
C SER A 501 -10.87 -22.15 6.98
N ILE A 502 -10.68 -21.60 8.19
CA ILE A 502 -10.32 -20.19 8.37
C ILE A 502 -9.04 -19.84 7.60
N GLY A 503 -9.08 -18.77 6.81
CA GLY A 503 -7.99 -18.34 5.94
C GLY A 503 -8.21 -18.72 4.48
N ASP A 504 -9.00 -19.77 4.21
CA ASP A 504 -9.35 -20.20 2.86
C ASP A 504 -10.18 -19.15 2.12
N SER A 505 -10.09 -19.19 0.80
CA SER A 505 -10.97 -18.41 -0.07
C SER A 505 -11.61 -19.28 -1.13
N VAL A 506 -12.89 -19.03 -1.40
CA VAL A 506 -13.64 -19.64 -2.49
C VAL A 506 -14.00 -18.54 -3.48
N ARG A 507 -13.74 -18.78 -4.76
CA ARG A 507 -13.88 -17.80 -5.84
C ARG A 507 -14.65 -18.42 -6.98
N LEU A 508 -15.73 -17.76 -7.41
CA LEU A 508 -16.37 -18.05 -8.68
C LEU A 508 -15.70 -17.16 -9.73
N GLU A 509 -15.02 -17.76 -10.69
CA GLU A 509 -14.22 -17.07 -11.70
C GLU A 509 -14.71 -17.46 -13.10
N PHE A 510 -14.49 -16.59 -14.08
CA PHE A 510 -14.74 -16.92 -15.48
C PHE A 510 -13.61 -17.80 -16.03
N ASP A 511 -13.97 -18.89 -16.73
CA ASP A 511 -13.10 -19.94 -17.28
C ASP A 511 -13.07 -19.89 -18.82
N PHE A 512 -12.71 -18.73 -19.36
CA PHE A 512 -12.44 -18.53 -20.80
C PHE A 512 -11.12 -17.78 -21.01
N GLU A 513 -10.59 -17.88 -22.22
CA GLU A 513 -9.40 -17.15 -22.65
C GLU A 513 -9.68 -15.63 -22.61
N ARG A 514 -8.79 -14.85 -21.99
CA ARG A 514 -8.97 -13.40 -21.82
C ARG A 514 -7.82 -12.66 -22.47
N PRO A 515 -8.10 -11.65 -23.31
CA PRO A 515 -7.03 -10.84 -23.87
C PRO A 515 -6.39 -9.95 -22.78
N PRO A 516 -5.15 -9.49 -23.00
CA PRO A 516 -4.45 -8.58 -22.10
C PRO A 516 -5.30 -7.35 -21.75
N GLY A 517 -5.32 -6.98 -20.46
CA GLY A 517 -6.06 -5.82 -19.96
C GLY A 517 -7.54 -6.07 -19.65
N VAL A 518 -8.18 -7.02 -20.33
CA VAL A 518 -9.60 -7.36 -20.15
C VAL A 518 -9.82 -8.29 -18.94
N GLY A 519 -8.74 -8.88 -18.42
CA GLY A 519 -8.77 -9.68 -17.19
C GLY A 519 -9.24 -8.88 -15.96
N GLY A 520 -10.27 -9.38 -15.27
CA GLY A 520 -10.83 -8.69 -14.11
C GLY A 520 -11.48 -9.60 -13.08
N GLY A 521 -10.68 -10.13 -12.15
CA GLY A 521 -11.12 -10.63 -10.83
C GLY A 521 -12.17 -11.77 -10.81
N PRO A 522 -12.46 -12.32 -9.63
CA PRO A 522 -13.58 -13.25 -9.47
C PRO A 522 -14.92 -12.52 -9.71
N LEU A 523 -15.91 -13.24 -10.23
CA LEU A 523 -17.31 -12.79 -10.29
C LEU A 523 -17.82 -12.54 -8.86
N VAL A 524 -17.63 -13.55 -8.00
CA VAL A 524 -17.83 -13.44 -6.55
C VAL A 524 -16.74 -14.18 -5.77
N HIS A 525 -16.43 -13.69 -4.57
CA HIS A 525 -15.39 -14.27 -3.72
C HIS A 525 -15.80 -14.25 -2.25
N TYR A 526 -15.61 -15.39 -1.59
CA TYR A 526 -15.73 -15.55 -0.15
C TYR A 526 -14.37 -15.86 0.45
N ARG A 527 -14.06 -15.29 1.61
CA ARG A 527 -12.89 -15.68 2.42
C ARG A 527 -13.37 -16.04 3.81
N ALA A 528 -13.11 -17.27 4.24
CA ALA A 528 -13.38 -17.70 5.59
C ALA A 528 -12.48 -16.92 6.55
N ARG A 529 -13.08 -16.17 7.46
CA ARG A 529 -12.40 -15.32 8.42
C ARG A 529 -12.84 -15.68 9.83
N PRO A 530 -11.97 -15.54 10.84
CA PRO A 530 -12.42 -15.66 12.22
C PRO A 530 -13.44 -14.57 12.55
N PRO A 531 -14.26 -14.76 13.59
CA PRO A 531 -15.18 -13.74 14.07
C PRO A 531 -14.44 -12.44 14.39
N ARG A 532 -15.10 -11.30 14.15
CA ARG A 532 -14.50 -9.98 14.40
C ARG A 532 -14.80 -9.52 15.81
N VAL A 533 -13.73 -9.28 16.56
CA VAL A 533 -13.78 -8.67 17.89
C VAL A 533 -12.82 -7.49 17.91
N TRP A 534 -13.24 -6.40 18.53
CA TRP A 534 -12.43 -5.21 18.68
C TRP A 534 -12.12 -4.98 20.15
N ILE A 535 -10.88 -4.62 20.45
CA ILE A 535 -10.44 -4.22 21.78
C ILE A 535 -10.10 -2.73 21.71
N HIS A 536 -10.72 -1.93 22.58
CA HIS A 536 -10.50 -0.50 22.62
C HIS A 536 -10.39 0.00 24.06
N SER A 537 -9.41 0.85 24.33
CA SER A 537 -9.28 1.55 25.60
C SER A 537 -9.97 2.92 25.54
N ARG A 538 -11.05 3.10 26.31
CA ARG A 538 -11.76 4.39 26.44
C ARG A 538 -11.32 5.16 27.67
N GLY A 539 -11.38 6.49 27.58
CA GLY A 539 -10.96 7.46 28.60
C GLY A 539 -11.59 7.24 29.99
N GLU A 540 -12.90 7.05 30.00
CA GLU A 540 -13.72 7.04 31.22
C GLU A 540 -14.26 5.64 31.57
N GLU A 541 -14.30 4.74 30.59
CA GLU A 541 -14.90 3.39 30.71
C GLU A 541 -13.85 2.26 30.80
N GLY A 542 -12.57 2.57 30.60
CA GLY A 542 -11.48 1.59 30.59
C GLY A 542 -11.43 0.76 29.30
N THR A 543 -10.89 -0.45 29.36
CA THR A 543 -10.79 -1.36 28.21
C THR A 543 -12.12 -2.05 27.96
N VAL A 544 -12.60 -1.96 26.72
CA VAL A 544 -13.86 -2.55 26.26
C VAL A 544 -13.55 -3.53 25.12
N VAL A 545 -14.14 -4.71 25.20
CA VAL A 545 -14.11 -5.72 24.16
C VAL A 545 -15.48 -5.75 23.49
N ARG A 546 -15.55 -5.59 22.17
CA ARG A 546 -16.80 -5.49 21.42
C ARG A 546 -16.88 -6.53 20.31
N TYR A 547 -17.97 -7.27 20.26
CA TYR A 547 -18.29 -8.17 19.15
C TYR A 547 -18.78 -7.36 17.94
N ASP A 548 -18.22 -7.61 16.75
CA ASP A 548 -18.45 -6.80 15.53
C ASP A 548 -18.58 -7.70 14.30
N ASP A 549 -19.26 -8.83 14.47
CA ASP A 549 -19.60 -9.75 13.39
C ASP A 549 -21.12 -9.77 13.18
N GLU A 550 -21.55 -10.01 11.94
CA GLU A 550 -22.97 -10.01 11.56
C GLU A 550 -23.68 -11.28 12.07
N GLU A 551 -22.96 -12.41 12.15
CA GLU A 551 -23.50 -13.67 12.64
C GLU A 551 -23.53 -13.71 14.17
N SER A 552 -24.69 -14.03 14.76
CA SER A 552 -24.81 -14.20 16.20
C SER A 552 -24.17 -15.52 16.67
N ARG A 553 -23.40 -15.49 17.77
CA ARG A 553 -22.66 -16.68 18.26
C ARG A 553 -22.81 -16.89 19.77
N PRO A 554 -22.70 -18.13 20.29
CA PRO A 554 -22.75 -18.38 21.73
C PRO A 554 -21.66 -17.61 22.47
N ALA A 555 -22.02 -16.91 23.54
CA ALA A 555 -21.07 -16.07 24.29
C ALA A 555 -19.99 -16.91 25.01
N ASP A 556 -20.30 -18.15 25.39
CA ASP A 556 -19.36 -19.08 26.02
C ASP A 556 -18.28 -19.64 25.07
N ALA A 557 -18.44 -19.40 23.76
CA ALA A 557 -17.40 -19.67 22.77
C ALA A 557 -16.25 -18.65 22.82
N PHE A 558 -16.40 -17.53 23.53
CA PHE A 558 -15.37 -16.49 23.63
C PHE A 558 -14.81 -16.42 25.04
N VAL A 559 -13.50 -16.43 25.16
CA VAL A 559 -12.78 -16.26 26.43
C VAL A 559 -11.85 -15.08 26.31
N THR A 560 -12.08 -14.10 27.18
CA THR A 560 -11.24 -12.92 27.31
C THR A 560 -10.17 -13.19 28.35
N LEU A 561 -8.92 -12.97 27.97
CA LEU A 561 -7.72 -13.16 28.78
C LEU A 561 -7.02 -11.81 28.95
N VAL A 562 -6.40 -11.62 30.12
CA VAL A 562 -5.43 -10.54 30.37
C VAL A 562 -4.13 -11.22 30.78
N ASP A 563 -3.05 -10.95 30.04
CA ASP A 563 -1.74 -11.58 30.23
C ASP A 563 -1.79 -13.12 30.24
N GLY A 564 -2.69 -13.68 29.42
CA GLY A 564 -2.91 -15.12 29.31
C GLY A 564 -3.80 -15.75 30.40
N GLU A 565 -4.26 -14.97 31.38
CA GLU A 565 -5.17 -15.43 32.44
C GLU A 565 -6.62 -14.98 32.17
N PRO A 566 -7.63 -15.87 32.33
CA PRO A 566 -9.03 -15.48 32.15
C PRO A 566 -9.47 -14.34 33.08
N THR A 567 -10.13 -13.34 32.50
CA THR A 567 -10.69 -12.20 33.24
C THR A 567 -11.88 -12.62 34.12
N ASP A 568 -12.12 -11.88 35.20
CA ASP A 568 -13.28 -12.09 36.09
C ASP A 568 -14.62 -11.80 35.40
N ALA A 569 -14.62 -10.97 34.35
CA ALA A 569 -15.77 -10.69 33.50
C ALA A 569 -15.57 -11.34 32.13
N GLN A 570 -16.54 -12.13 31.70
CA GLN A 570 -16.59 -12.76 30.38
C GLN A 570 -17.89 -12.39 29.67
N PHE A 571 -17.89 -12.47 28.34
CA PHE A 571 -19.12 -12.32 27.55
C PHE A 571 -20.23 -13.28 28.03
N ALA A 572 -19.87 -14.51 28.42
CA ALA A 572 -20.78 -15.53 28.92
C ALA A 572 -21.44 -15.21 30.29
N ASP A 573 -20.92 -14.22 31.02
CA ASP A 573 -21.55 -13.77 32.27
C ASP A 573 -22.73 -12.82 32.01
N GLU A 574 -22.71 -12.11 30.88
CA GLU A 574 -23.70 -11.08 30.52
C GLU A 574 -24.66 -11.54 29.42
N TYR A 575 -24.17 -12.32 28.46
CA TYR A 575 -24.91 -12.74 27.27
C TYR A 575 -24.93 -14.27 27.17
N ASP A 576 -26.04 -14.83 26.70
CA ASP A 576 -26.09 -16.23 26.24
C ASP A 576 -25.60 -16.34 24.78
N THR A 577 -25.89 -15.31 23.97
CA THR A 577 -25.53 -15.20 22.55
C THR A 577 -25.07 -13.76 22.27
N LEU A 578 -23.92 -13.60 21.62
CA LEU A 578 -23.40 -12.33 21.14
C LEU A 578 -23.99 -11.98 19.79
N SER A 579 -24.41 -10.72 19.65
CA SER A 579 -24.87 -10.06 18.43
C SER A 579 -23.98 -8.85 18.15
N GLU A 580 -24.05 -8.32 16.93
CA GLU A 580 -23.29 -7.13 16.53
C GLU A 580 -23.41 -6.01 17.59
N ARG A 581 -22.28 -5.48 18.03
CA ARG A 581 -22.12 -4.41 19.04
C ARG A 581 -22.35 -4.81 20.49
N ASP A 582 -22.47 -6.09 20.82
CA ASP A 582 -22.42 -6.51 22.23
C ASP A 582 -21.03 -6.21 22.81
N GLU A 583 -21.01 -5.53 23.96
CA GLU A 583 -19.80 -5.04 24.62
C GLU A 583 -19.58 -5.76 25.97
N LEU A 584 -18.32 -6.07 26.26
CA LEU A 584 -17.82 -6.53 27.55
C LEU A 584 -16.87 -5.45 28.10
N VAL A 585 -17.22 -4.91 29.26
CA VAL A 585 -16.43 -3.85 29.91
C VAL A 585 -15.48 -4.48 30.94
N LEU A 586 -14.17 -4.43 30.66
CA LEU A 586 -13.13 -4.94 31.56
C LEU A 586 -12.69 -3.90 32.60
N GLY A 587 -13.03 -2.63 32.39
CA GLY A 587 -12.63 -1.51 33.24
C GLY A 587 -11.17 -1.12 33.05
N GLU A 588 -10.60 -0.41 34.03
CA GLU A 588 -9.21 0.05 33.96
C GLU A 588 -8.22 -1.09 34.20
N LEU A 589 -7.55 -1.53 33.13
CA LEU A 589 -6.49 -2.52 33.20
C LEU A 589 -5.11 -1.87 33.46
N PRO A 590 -4.14 -2.63 33.97
CA PRO A 590 -2.75 -2.18 34.04
C PRO A 590 -2.23 -1.83 32.64
N LEU A 591 -1.43 -0.77 32.53
CA LEU A 591 -0.77 -0.43 31.27
C LEU A 591 0.29 -1.47 30.94
N GLY A 592 0.43 -1.82 29.66
CA GLY A 592 1.35 -2.86 29.19
C GLY A 592 0.84 -4.29 29.36
N SER A 593 -0.33 -4.49 29.98
CA SER A 593 -1.00 -5.80 29.94
C SER A 593 -1.51 -6.10 28.53
N THR A 594 -1.50 -7.36 28.11
CA THR A 594 -2.05 -7.78 26.82
C THR A 594 -3.45 -8.35 27.02
N VAL A 595 -4.44 -7.77 26.36
CA VAL A 595 -5.79 -8.30 26.31
C VAL A 595 -5.91 -9.18 25.08
N THR A 596 -6.30 -10.43 25.29
CA THR A 596 -6.48 -11.42 24.23
C THR A 596 -7.90 -11.96 24.29
N VAL A 597 -8.58 -12.03 23.15
CA VAL A 597 -9.86 -12.72 23.04
C VAL A 597 -9.63 -14.00 22.25
N GLU A 598 -9.77 -15.12 22.93
CA GLU A 598 -9.75 -16.43 22.33
C GLU A 598 -11.17 -16.83 21.96
N TRP A 599 -11.37 -17.17 20.69
CA TRP A 599 -12.56 -17.86 20.24
C TRP A 599 -12.31 -19.37 20.24
N ARG A 600 -13.03 -20.07 21.12
CA ARG A 600 -13.11 -21.53 21.20
C ARG A 600 -14.09 -22.03 20.15
N GLY A 601 -13.66 -21.97 18.90
CA GLY A 601 -14.38 -22.52 17.77
C GLY A 601 -14.57 -24.05 17.86
N PRO A 602 -15.21 -24.65 16.84
CA PRO A 602 -15.51 -26.09 16.81
C PRO A 602 -14.26 -26.99 16.78
N ASN A 603 -13.11 -26.45 16.38
CA ASN A 603 -11.84 -27.18 16.25
C ASN A 603 -10.86 -26.77 17.34
N GLU A 604 -10.06 -25.74 17.07
CA GLU A 604 -8.99 -25.24 17.94
C GLU A 604 -9.27 -23.80 18.39
N PRO A 605 -8.90 -23.42 19.62
CA PRO A 605 -8.99 -22.03 20.06
C PRO A 605 -8.13 -21.14 19.16
N ALA A 606 -8.73 -20.07 18.65
CA ALA A 606 -8.05 -19.08 17.83
C ALA A 606 -8.09 -17.72 18.54
N VAL A 607 -6.98 -17.00 18.54
CA VAL A 607 -6.94 -15.61 18.99
C VAL A 607 -7.60 -14.74 17.91
N VAL A 608 -8.73 -14.12 18.24
CA VAL A 608 -9.51 -13.29 17.31
C VAL A 608 -9.29 -11.80 17.49
N ALA A 609 -8.79 -11.41 18.67
CA ALA A 609 -8.30 -10.07 18.97
C ALA A 609 -7.19 -10.14 20.00
N GLU A 610 -6.17 -9.32 19.83
CA GLU A 610 -5.05 -9.16 20.76
C GLU A 610 -4.60 -7.71 20.70
N GLU A 611 -4.61 -7.02 21.84
CA GLU A 611 -4.22 -5.61 21.93
C GLU A 611 -3.56 -5.34 23.29
N GLU A 612 -2.45 -4.62 23.26
CA GLU A 612 -1.78 -4.13 24.47
C GLU A 612 -2.58 -2.97 25.08
N VAL A 613 -2.69 -2.94 26.41
CA VAL A 613 -3.34 -1.84 27.12
C VAL A 613 -2.40 -0.63 27.12
N VAL A 614 -2.62 0.24 26.14
CA VAL A 614 -1.85 1.47 25.95
C VAL A 614 -2.42 2.65 26.73
N PRO A 615 -1.59 3.64 27.09
CA PRO A 615 -2.08 4.85 27.72
C PRO A 615 -2.95 5.67 26.75
N ASN A 616 -4.06 6.20 27.28
CA ASN A 616 -4.92 7.16 26.58
C ASN A 616 -4.47 8.62 26.79
N THR A 617 -3.29 8.80 27.38
CA THR A 617 -2.67 10.08 27.70
C THR A 617 -2.33 10.84 26.43
N ARG A 618 -2.61 12.15 26.43
CA ARG A 618 -2.26 13.07 25.35
C ARG A 618 -1.49 14.24 25.94
N ALA A 619 -0.38 14.58 25.29
CA ALA A 619 0.42 15.76 25.63
C ALA A 619 0.35 16.81 24.52
N SER A 620 0.30 18.07 24.90
CA SER A 620 0.57 19.19 23.99
C SER A 620 2.04 19.59 24.11
N ILE A 621 2.71 19.79 22.98
CA ILE A 621 4.10 20.25 22.93
C ILE A 621 4.12 21.57 22.17
N GLU A 622 4.46 22.64 22.88
CA GLU A 622 4.61 23.99 22.31
C GLU A 622 6.08 24.34 22.25
N TYR A 623 6.51 25.02 21.19
CA TYR A 623 7.89 25.45 21.02
C TYR A 623 7.99 26.96 21.20
N ASP A 624 8.84 27.40 22.13
CA ASP A 624 9.21 28.79 22.33
C ASP A 624 10.45 29.09 21.47
N PRO A 625 10.33 29.91 20.40
CA PRO A 625 11.46 30.24 19.54
C PRO A 625 12.52 31.13 20.21
N ASP A 626 12.11 32.01 21.13
CA ASP A 626 12.97 32.96 21.84
C ASP A 626 13.88 32.23 22.84
N ALA A 627 13.27 31.37 23.67
CA ALA A 627 13.99 30.56 24.66
C ALA A 627 14.68 29.36 23.99
N GLY A 628 14.08 28.87 22.92
CA GLY A 628 14.59 27.74 22.18
C GLY A 628 14.31 26.39 22.84
N GLU A 629 13.22 26.33 23.57
CA GLU A 629 12.78 25.20 24.38
C GLU A 629 11.40 24.75 23.94
N VAL A 630 11.10 23.48 24.12
CA VAL A 630 9.71 22.99 24.06
C VAL A 630 9.15 22.89 25.46
N THR A 631 7.93 23.35 25.65
CA THR A 631 7.15 23.05 26.85
C THR A 631 6.18 21.93 26.54
N VAL A 632 6.33 20.82 27.25
CA VAL A 632 5.43 19.67 27.18
C VAL A 632 4.43 19.79 28.32
N ARG A 633 3.13 19.77 28.01
CA ARG A 633 2.05 19.84 29.01
C ARG A 633 1.10 18.67 28.86
N HIS A 634 0.67 18.10 29.97
CA HIS A 634 -0.37 17.10 29.97
C HIS A 634 -1.71 17.73 29.54
N ARG A 635 -2.39 17.16 28.54
CA ARG A 635 -3.66 17.67 28.03
C ARG A 635 -4.85 16.89 28.57
N SER A 636 -4.79 15.56 28.52
CA SER A 636 -5.90 14.67 28.87
C SER A 636 -5.43 13.23 29.02
N GLY A 637 -6.20 12.41 29.73
CA GLY A 637 -5.93 10.98 29.94
C GLY A 637 -5.33 10.68 31.31
N ARG A 638 -4.86 9.44 31.48
CA ARG A 638 -4.31 8.94 32.75
C ARG A 638 -2.94 9.55 33.06
N ALA A 639 -2.65 9.77 34.34
CA ALA A 639 -1.31 10.14 34.79
C ALA A 639 -0.33 8.96 34.61
N LEU A 640 0.86 9.24 34.10
CA LEU A 640 1.87 8.22 33.79
C LEU A 640 3.14 8.44 34.62
N PRO A 641 3.82 7.38 35.09
CA PRO A 641 5.14 7.53 35.68
C PRO A 641 6.07 8.21 34.67
N ALA A 642 6.78 9.26 35.11
CA ALA A 642 7.68 9.98 34.22
C ALA A 642 8.86 9.11 33.75
N SER A 643 9.17 8.03 34.49
CA SER A 643 10.15 7.00 34.12
C SER A 643 9.74 6.16 32.90
N ASP A 644 8.45 6.10 32.59
CA ASP A 644 7.90 5.31 31.48
C ASP A 644 7.69 6.18 30.25
N LEU A 645 8.18 7.42 30.29
CA LEU A 645 8.08 8.42 29.24
C LEU A 645 9.46 8.81 28.76
N GLU A 646 9.61 8.88 27.44
CA GLU A 646 10.81 9.38 26.80
C GLU A 646 10.47 10.55 25.88
N LEU A 647 11.17 11.68 26.06
CA LEU A 647 11.14 12.78 25.13
C LEU A 647 12.26 12.61 24.11
N GLN A 648 11.89 12.55 22.83
CA GLN A 648 12.80 12.37 21.72
C GLN A 648 12.81 13.60 20.81
N ALA A 649 13.99 13.99 20.34
CA ALA A 649 14.18 14.93 19.23
C ALA A 649 14.72 14.18 18.01
N GLY A 650 13.90 14.05 16.97
CA GLY A 650 14.16 13.15 15.85
C GLY A 650 13.85 11.70 16.24
N ARG A 651 14.91 10.91 16.46
CA ARG A 651 14.87 9.53 17.01
C ARG A 651 15.82 9.37 18.21
N THR A 652 16.32 10.49 18.74
CA THR A 652 17.32 10.48 19.82
C THR A 652 16.67 11.03 21.08
N PRO A 653 16.84 10.38 22.24
CA PRO A 653 16.41 10.93 23.52
C PRO A 653 17.04 12.32 23.74
N THR A 654 16.26 13.27 24.26
CA THR A 654 16.79 14.58 24.67
C THR A 654 17.65 14.47 25.93
N ASP A 655 18.54 15.45 26.15
CA ASP A 655 19.42 15.49 27.32
C ASP A 655 18.65 15.63 28.66
N VAL A 656 17.46 16.23 28.61
CA VAL A 656 16.53 16.32 29.74
C VAL A 656 15.33 15.45 29.42
N GLN A 657 15.06 14.48 30.28
CA GLN A 657 13.93 13.57 30.18
C GLN A 657 12.82 13.96 31.17
N PRO A 658 11.57 13.51 30.95
CA PRO A 658 10.47 13.79 31.88
C PRO A 658 10.81 13.38 33.32
N ALA A 659 11.48 12.24 33.49
CA ALA A 659 11.89 11.68 34.79
C ALA A 659 12.92 12.53 35.55
N ASP A 660 13.58 13.49 34.89
CA ASP A 660 14.54 14.38 35.55
C ASP A 660 13.83 15.52 36.30
N GLU A 661 12.64 15.92 35.84
CA GLU A 661 11.86 17.03 36.43
C GLU A 661 10.63 16.55 37.21
N LEU A 662 10.04 15.43 36.80
CA LEU A 662 8.78 14.91 37.31
C LEU A 662 8.95 13.47 37.81
N ASP A 663 8.22 13.11 38.87
CA ASP A 663 8.05 11.71 39.27
C ASP A 663 6.88 11.06 38.49
N GLU A 664 5.84 11.85 38.21
CA GLU A 664 4.61 11.46 37.49
C GLU A 664 4.23 12.62 36.54
N PHE A 665 3.71 12.30 35.36
CA PHE A 665 3.19 13.23 34.37
C PHE A 665 1.65 13.14 34.35
N GLY A 666 0.99 14.00 35.13
CA GLY A 666 -0.45 14.05 35.30
C GLY A 666 -1.07 15.40 34.92
N PRO A 667 -2.37 15.59 35.20
CA PRO A 667 -3.08 16.84 34.94
C PRO A 667 -2.37 18.04 35.60
N ASP A 668 -2.24 19.14 34.86
CA ASP A 668 -1.52 20.36 35.24
C ASP A 668 0.02 20.26 35.29
N ASP A 669 0.61 19.08 35.04
CA ASP A 669 2.07 18.95 34.96
C ASP A 669 2.61 19.47 33.61
N SER A 670 3.76 20.14 33.71
CA SER A 670 4.51 20.61 32.55
C SER A 670 6.00 20.64 32.85
N PHE A 671 6.81 20.34 31.85
CA PHE A 671 8.26 20.46 31.90
C PHE A 671 8.77 21.12 30.61
N SER A 672 9.95 21.73 30.64
CA SER A 672 10.53 22.41 29.48
C SER A 672 11.91 21.88 29.16
N VAL A 673 12.19 21.65 27.87
CA VAL A 673 13.43 21.02 27.41
C VAL A 673 14.03 21.84 26.28
N PRO A 674 15.33 22.17 26.31
CA PRO A 674 16.00 22.80 25.19
C PRO A 674 16.08 21.83 24.01
N VAL A 675 15.67 22.30 22.83
CA VAL A 675 15.70 21.49 21.59
C VAL A 675 16.13 22.34 20.41
N PRO A 676 16.86 21.78 19.44
CA PRO A 676 17.23 22.51 18.24
C PRO A 676 15.98 22.94 17.43
N PRO A 677 16.04 24.06 16.69
CA PRO A 677 15.01 24.41 15.72
C PRO A 677 14.89 23.33 14.63
N LEU A 678 13.72 23.24 13.98
CA LEU A 678 13.43 22.31 12.89
C LEU A 678 13.65 20.83 13.22
N SER A 679 13.44 20.47 14.49
CA SER A 679 13.52 19.10 15.00
C SER A 679 12.13 18.57 15.32
N ARG A 680 11.86 17.33 14.94
CA ARG A 680 10.60 16.67 15.28
C ARG A 680 10.68 16.17 16.72
N VAL A 681 9.95 16.79 17.63
CA VAL A 681 9.92 16.41 19.04
C VAL A 681 8.72 15.52 19.29
N ARG A 682 8.92 14.40 19.99
CA ARG A 682 7.86 13.46 20.35
C ARG A 682 8.02 13.02 21.79
N LEU A 683 6.91 12.96 22.51
CA LEU A 683 6.81 12.25 23.77
C LEU A 683 6.25 10.86 23.48
N VAL A 684 6.99 9.83 23.86
CA VAL A 684 6.59 8.43 23.71
C VAL A 684 6.49 7.76 25.07
N TRP A 685 5.58 6.81 25.21
CA TRP A 685 5.51 5.89 26.33
C TRP A 685 6.30 4.63 25.99
N THR A 686 7.17 4.22 26.90
CA THR A 686 8.12 3.10 26.77
C THR A 686 7.86 2.02 27.81
N GLY A 687 6.76 2.11 28.57
CA GLY A 687 6.42 1.13 29.60
C GLY A 687 5.84 -0.19 29.07
N GLY A 688 5.70 -0.31 27.75
CA GLY A 688 5.11 -1.46 27.05
C GLY A 688 6.11 -2.27 26.24
N GLU A 689 5.62 -3.27 25.50
CA GLU A 689 6.44 -4.01 24.54
C GLU A 689 6.81 -3.16 23.32
N ARG A 690 6.01 -2.12 23.04
CA ARG A 690 6.20 -1.17 21.96
C ARG A 690 6.21 0.27 22.46
N GLU A 691 6.86 1.15 21.70
CA GLU A 691 6.76 2.60 21.95
C GLU A 691 5.41 3.13 21.48
N HIS A 692 4.71 3.89 22.34
CA HIS A 692 3.43 4.50 21.98
C HIS A 692 3.50 6.03 22.00
N HIS A 693 3.07 6.66 20.92
CA HIS A 693 3.14 8.10 20.75
C HIS A 693 2.05 8.84 21.55
N ILE A 694 2.45 9.67 22.51
CA ILE A 694 1.56 10.46 23.37
C ILE A 694 1.32 11.86 22.81
N GLY A 695 2.34 12.46 22.19
CA GLY A 695 2.28 13.82 21.68
C GLY A 695 3.52 14.17 20.89
N GLY A 696 3.39 15.10 19.95
CA GLY A 696 4.50 15.47 19.09
C GLY A 696 4.29 16.80 18.39
N THR A 697 5.40 17.48 18.10
CA THR A 697 5.43 18.70 17.31
C THR A 697 6.69 18.75 16.46
N THR A 698 6.79 19.75 15.59
CA THR A 698 8.05 20.07 14.93
C THR A 698 8.43 21.48 15.34
N THR A 699 9.63 21.65 15.89
CA THR A 699 10.07 22.96 16.38
C THR A 699 10.24 23.92 15.21
N ALA A 700 9.91 25.20 15.45
CA ALA A 700 10.13 26.29 14.50
C ALA A 700 9.46 26.11 13.11
N ARG A 701 8.22 25.57 13.05
CA ARG A 701 7.46 25.45 11.79
C ARG A 701 7.29 26.78 11.06
N ASP A 702 7.08 27.86 11.81
CA ASP A 702 6.92 29.22 11.29
C ASP A 702 8.26 29.93 11.00
N ALA A 703 9.39 29.20 11.00
CA ALA A 703 10.70 29.78 10.74
C ALA A 703 10.96 30.07 9.25
N PHE A 704 9.99 29.75 8.37
CA PHE A 704 10.08 30.05 6.95
C PHE A 704 8.91 30.93 6.53
N ALA A 705 9.21 31.91 5.69
CA ALA A 705 8.20 32.65 4.97
C ALA A 705 8.44 32.49 3.47
N ALA A 706 7.36 32.54 2.69
CA ALA A 706 7.46 32.45 1.24
C ALA A 706 6.86 33.69 0.57
N ALA A 707 7.39 33.99 -0.60
CA ALA A 707 6.96 35.06 -1.48
C ALA A 707 6.81 34.49 -2.89
N TYR A 708 5.62 34.58 -3.48
CA TYR A 708 5.36 34.11 -4.84
C TYR A 708 5.30 35.28 -5.81
N ASP A 709 6.05 35.18 -6.89
CA ASP A 709 6.02 36.08 -8.03
C ASP A 709 5.32 35.37 -9.20
N ALA A 710 4.14 35.87 -9.58
CA ALA A 710 3.32 35.25 -10.61
C ALA A 710 3.77 35.63 -12.03
N ASP A 711 4.55 36.70 -12.20
CA ASP A 711 5.08 37.13 -13.50
C ASP A 711 6.31 36.29 -13.88
N ASP A 712 7.15 35.98 -12.88
CA ASP A 712 8.36 35.17 -13.04
C ASP A 712 8.12 33.67 -12.78
N GLU A 713 6.91 33.27 -12.39
CA GLU A 713 6.54 31.89 -11.96
C GLU A 713 7.58 31.30 -10.99
N ALA A 714 7.93 32.09 -9.97
CA ALA A 714 9.01 31.78 -9.05
C ALA A 714 8.59 32.00 -7.60
N MET A 715 9.06 31.14 -6.69
CA MET A 715 8.82 31.26 -5.27
C MET A 715 10.12 31.48 -4.51
N THR A 716 10.19 32.58 -3.76
CA THR A 716 11.30 32.85 -2.85
C THR A 716 10.93 32.37 -1.44
N VAL A 717 11.74 31.46 -0.89
CA VAL A 717 11.61 30.94 0.48
C VAL A 717 12.71 31.57 1.33
N GLU A 718 12.30 32.28 2.37
CA GLU A 718 13.15 33.04 3.29
C GLU A 718 13.11 32.39 4.68
N TYR A 719 14.28 32.22 5.29
CA TYR A 719 14.40 31.83 6.69
C TYR A 719 14.19 33.05 7.58
N ILE A 720 13.12 33.06 8.36
CA ILE A 720 12.76 34.14 9.31
C ILE A 720 12.97 33.72 10.77
N GLY A 721 13.45 32.50 11.02
CA GLY A 721 13.74 32.02 12.37
C GLY A 721 14.88 32.79 13.04
N GLU A 722 14.79 32.93 14.36
CA GLU A 722 15.73 33.75 15.17
C GLU A 722 17.02 33.00 15.55
N ARG A 723 17.03 31.67 15.41
CA ARG A 723 18.18 30.81 15.76
C ARG A 723 18.85 30.26 14.50
N PRO A 724 20.18 30.10 14.48
CA PRO A 724 20.87 29.54 13.32
C PRO A 724 20.48 28.08 13.08
N VAL A 725 20.40 27.69 11.81
CA VAL A 725 20.08 26.33 11.36
C VAL A 725 21.14 25.85 10.38
N ASP A 726 21.47 24.57 10.46
CA ASP A 726 22.30 23.90 9.45
C ASP A 726 21.50 23.68 8.14
N PRO A 727 21.84 24.35 7.04
CA PRO A 727 21.14 24.22 5.77
C PRO A 727 21.31 22.84 5.11
N GLU A 728 22.35 22.06 5.46
CA GLU A 728 22.59 20.74 4.85
C GLU A 728 21.44 19.77 5.14
N ARG A 729 20.69 20.02 6.21
CA ARG A 729 19.53 19.21 6.61
C ARG A 729 18.26 19.62 5.88
N LEU A 730 18.22 20.72 5.15
CA LEU A 730 17.02 21.19 4.47
C LEU A 730 16.92 20.66 3.05
N ARG A 731 15.68 20.42 2.60
CA ARG A 731 15.36 20.06 1.22
C ARG A 731 14.14 20.87 0.82
N VAL A 732 14.23 21.54 -0.31
CA VAL A 732 13.13 22.28 -0.93
C VAL A 732 12.68 21.50 -2.15
N ARG A 733 11.38 21.27 -2.29
CA ARG A 733 10.78 20.51 -3.40
C ARG A 733 9.56 21.23 -3.93
N VAL A 734 9.32 21.13 -5.24
CA VAL A 734 8.07 21.57 -5.86
C VAL A 734 7.16 20.36 -6.02
N GLY A 735 5.93 20.45 -5.52
CA GLY A 735 4.90 19.43 -5.60
C GLY A 735 3.66 19.96 -6.32
N GLY A 736 3.43 19.49 -7.55
CA GLY A 736 2.26 19.76 -8.40
C GLY A 736 2.37 19.01 -9.73
N GLY A 737 1.27 19.00 -10.50
CA GLY A 737 0.86 18.03 -11.54
C GLY A 737 1.89 17.46 -12.53
N THR A 738 1.75 16.14 -12.77
CA THR A 738 2.10 15.36 -13.97
C THR A 738 3.31 15.80 -14.82
N GLY A 739 4.49 15.31 -14.45
CA GLY A 739 5.68 15.32 -15.32
C GLY A 739 6.77 14.37 -14.81
N PRO A 740 7.60 13.76 -15.71
CA PRO A 740 8.63 12.81 -15.32
C PRO A 740 9.67 13.50 -14.44
N ARG A 741 9.75 13.01 -13.20
CA ARG A 741 10.62 13.50 -12.12
C ARG A 741 12.09 13.48 -12.55
N GLY A 742 12.71 14.64 -12.63
CA GLY A 742 14.17 14.77 -12.71
C GLY A 742 14.82 14.28 -11.41
N ARG A 743 15.11 12.99 -11.32
CA ARG A 743 15.75 12.30 -10.19
C ARG A 743 17.21 12.73 -9.89
N GLU A 744 17.70 13.86 -10.42
CA GLU A 744 19.09 14.29 -10.25
C GLU A 744 19.30 15.51 -9.33
N ARG A 745 18.25 16.23 -8.88
CA ARG A 745 18.40 17.36 -7.92
C ARG A 745 18.27 16.96 -6.44
N GLU A 746 17.98 15.70 -6.14
CA GLU A 746 17.52 15.27 -4.80
C GLU A 746 18.61 15.15 -3.72
N ARG A 747 19.89 15.40 -4.04
CA ARG A 747 21.00 15.20 -3.08
C ARG A 747 21.58 16.48 -2.47
N GLN A 748 21.37 17.67 -3.05
CA GLN A 748 21.93 18.92 -2.51
C GLN A 748 20.82 19.86 -2.03
N SER A 749 20.94 20.34 -0.79
CA SER A 749 20.08 21.41 -0.26
C SER A 749 20.31 22.70 -1.03
N GLU A 750 19.25 23.32 -1.56
CA GLU A 750 19.34 24.62 -2.24
C GLU A 750 19.90 25.71 -1.30
N PHE A 751 19.53 25.66 -0.03
CA PHE A 751 20.09 26.54 0.98
C PHE A 751 21.58 26.26 1.24
N ALA A 752 22.00 24.98 1.26
CA ALA A 752 23.41 24.64 1.51
C ALA A 752 24.34 24.95 0.31
N ALA A 753 23.76 25.17 -0.86
CA ALA A 753 24.52 25.64 -2.02
C ALA A 753 24.96 27.11 -1.86
N GLU A 754 24.19 27.92 -1.14
CA GLU A 754 24.41 29.36 -0.97
C GLU A 754 24.95 29.73 0.42
N TYR A 755 24.61 28.94 1.45
CA TYR A 755 24.86 29.24 2.85
C TYR A 755 25.49 28.05 3.59
N ASP A 756 26.49 28.31 4.43
CA ASP A 756 27.06 27.31 5.36
C ASP A 756 26.24 27.25 6.69
N GLU A 757 25.49 28.30 7.00
CA GLU A 757 24.62 28.45 8.18
C GLU A 757 23.47 29.37 7.79
N LEU A 758 22.22 29.00 8.12
CA LEU A 758 21.05 29.85 7.86
C LEU A 758 20.76 30.76 9.04
N THR A 759 20.63 32.05 8.73
CA THR A 759 20.31 33.14 9.65
C THR A 759 19.13 33.94 9.12
N THR A 760 18.49 34.73 10.00
CA THR A 760 17.29 35.48 9.63
C THR A 760 17.52 36.38 8.40
N GLY A 761 16.68 36.20 7.37
CA GLY A 761 16.74 36.92 6.10
C GLY A 761 17.45 36.16 4.97
N ASP A 762 18.06 35.00 5.25
CA ASP A 762 18.65 34.17 4.20
C ASP A 762 17.55 33.51 3.37
N ALA A 763 17.66 33.57 2.05
CA ALA A 763 16.59 33.19 1.15
C ALA A 763 17.10 32.50 -0.11
N VAL A 764 16.29 31.59 -0.65
CA VAL A 764 16.51 30.92 -1.93
C VAL A 764 15.30 31.12 -2.83
N THR A 765 15.53 31.19 -4.14
CA THR A 765 14.46 31.31 -5.13
C THR A 765 14.34 30.01 -5.90
N VAL A 766 13.15 29.41 -5.84
CA VAL A 766 12.73 28.24 -6.59
C VAL A 766 12.06 28.73 -7.87
N ALA A 767 12.64 28.39 -9.02
CA ALA A 767 12.07 28.70 -10.33
C ALA A 767 11.08 27.62 -10.79
N ASP A 768 10.35 27.90 -11.87
CA ASP A 768 9.41 26.97 -12.52
C ASP A 768 8.29 26.49 -11.55
N VAL A 769 7.73 27.42 -10.77
CA VAL A 769 6.63 27.16 -9.83
C VAL A 769 5.33 27.68 -10.45
N GLY A 770 4.58 26.79 -11.08
CA GLY A 770 3.30 27.07 -11.69
C GLY A 770 2.21 27.41 -10.66
N PRO A 771 1.07 27.96 -11.11
CA PRO A 771 -0.01 28.41 -10.24
C PRO A 771 -0.61 27.31 -9.36
N ASP A 772 -0.52 26.04 -9.74
CA ASP A 772 -1.06 24.89 -8.98
C ASP A 772 0.00 24.12 -8.19
N ASP A 773 1.25 24.56 -8.26
CA ASP A 773 2.36 23.94 -7.55
C ASP A 773 2.41 24.37 -6.09
N THR A 774 2.99 23.51 -5.26
CA THR A 774 3.26 23.75 -3.84
C THR A 774 4.73 23.50 -3.54
N VAL A 775 5.43 24.51 -3.06
CA VAL A 775 6.80 24.36 -2.59
C VAL A 775 6.78 23.80 -1.16
N VAL A 776 7.46 22.68 -0.95
CA VAL A 776 7.56 22.00 0.34
C VAL A 776 8.98 22.12 0.85
N VAL A 777 9.13 22.72 2.03
CA VAL A 777 10.38 22.71 2.78
C VAL A 777 10.36 21.52 3.72
N SER A 778 11.42 20.72 3.72
CA SER A 778 11.53 19.51 4.51
C SER A 778 12.89 19.38 5.17
N VAL A 779 12.92 18.73 6.32
CA VAL A 779 14.13 18.41 7.07
C VAL A 779 14.47 16.95 6.80
N HIS A 780 15.63 16.74 6.20
CA HIS A 780 16.29 15.46 6.03
C HIS A 780 17.18 15.19 7.25
N THR A 781 17.00 14.03 7.86
CA THR A 781 17.83 13.55 8.96
C THR A 781 18.32 12.15 8.62
N GLU A 782 19.63 11.95 8.66
CA GLU A 782 20.28 10.66 8.48
C GLU A 782 20.52 10.01 9.85
N PHE A 783 20.42 8.69 9.88
CA PHE A 783 20.63 7.83 11.04
C PHE A 783 21.47 6.62 10.61
N GLU A 784 22.00 5.85 11.58
CA GLU A 784 22.83 4.68 11.31
C GLU A 784 22.16 3.65 10.38
N ASN A 785 20.83 3.50 10.48
CA ASN A 785 20.03 2.51 9.73
C ASN A 785 19.09 3.14 8.67
N GLY A 786 19.38 4.35 8.18
CA GLY A 786 18.62 4.98 7.10
C GLY A 786 18.41 6.48 7.25
N SER A 787 17.52 7.07 6.46
CA SER A 787 17.20 8.50 6.53
C SER A 787 15.70 8.77 6.57
N MET A 788 15.30 9.89 7.18
CA MET A 788 13.91 10.33 7.23
C MET A 788 13.84 11.78 6.76
N THR A 789 12.87 12.06 5.88
CA THR A 789 12.53 13.41 5.45
C THR A 789 11.16 13.78 6.02
N SER A 790 11.06 14.89 6.75
CA SER A 790 9.80 15.40 7.30
C SER A 790 9.53 16.81 6.77
N SER A 791 8.35 17.08 6.23
CA SER A 791 7.98 18.43 5.82
C SER A 791 7.78 19.34 7.04
N VAL A 792 8.25 20.59 6.92
CA VAL A 792 8.15 21.62 7.96
C VAL A 792 7.33 22.83 7.51
N ALA A 793 7.27 23.11 6.21
CA ALA A 793 6.44 24.16 5.64
C ALA A 793 5.92 23.77 4.24
N HIS A 794 4.73 24.24 3.88
CA HIS A 794 4.11 24.03 2.58
C HIS A 794 3.60 25.38 2.06
N PHE A 795 4.04 25.77 0.88
CA PHE A 795 3.74 27.07 0.30
C PHE A 795 3.13 26.87 -1.08
N SER A 796 1.79 26.96 -1.16
CA SER A 796 1.09 26.87 -2.43
C SER A 796 1.23 28.17 -3.22
N ALA A 797 1.49 28.07 -4.52
CA ALA A 797 1.50 29.23 -5.43
C ALA A 797 0.11 29.89 -5.49
N ALA A 798 -0.93 29.07 -5.73
CA ALA A 798 -2.33 29.46 -5.60
C ALA A 798 -2.73 29.81 -4.16
N PRO A 799 -3.40 30.95 -3.91
CA PRO A 799 -4.17 31.11 -2.69
C PRO A 799 -5.46 30.27 -2.79
N ARG A 800 -5.60 29.21 -1.98
CA ARG A 800 -6.85 28.40 -1.92
C ARG A 800 -7.99 29.12 -1.19
N ARG A 801 -7.66 29.90 -0.17
CA ARG A 801 -8.54 30.80 0.60
C ARG A 801 -7.71 32.01 1.00
N GLY A 802 -7.59 32.99 0.11
CA GLY A 802 -6.66 34.12 0.30
C GLY A 802 -7.12 35.11 1.36
N PHE A 803 -8.43 35.32 1.48
CA PHE A 803 -9.03 36.29 2.38
C PHE A 803 -10.17 35.70 3.21
N VAL A 804 -10.31 36.20 4.42
CA VAL A 804 -11.50 36.05 5.27
C VAL A 804 -12.23 37.40 5.30
N VAL A 805 -13.56 37.36 5.24
CA VAL A 805 -14.40 38.54 5.44
C VAL A 805 -14.81 38.52 6.92
N ASP A 806 -14.44 39.57 7.64
CA ASP A 806 -14.84 39.81 9.02
C ASP A 806 -15.92 40.91 8.99
N ASP A 807 -17.19 40.54 9.23
CA ASP A 807 -18.30 41.45 9.52
C ASP A 807 -18.36 41.66 11.04
N GLY A 808 -18.05 42.87 11.52
CA GLY A 808 -17.80 43.10 12.95
C GLY A 808 -18.91 42.58 13.89
N GLY A 809 -18.64 41.44 14.54
CA GLY A 809 -19.45 40.85 15.60
C GLY A 809 -19.23 41.51 16.96
N GLU A 810 -20.28 41.48 17.77
CA GLU A 810 -20.49 42.22 19.03
C GLU A 810 -19.27 42.33 19.96
N GLY A 811 -18.63 43.51 19.93
CA GLY A 811 -17.60 43.92 20.89
C GLY A 811 -17.95 45.28 21.51
N GLU A 812 -18.48 45.23 22.73
CA GLU A 812 -18.64 46.33 23.70
C GLU A 812 -19.55 47.52 23.33
N GLU A 813 -20.70 47.60 24.02
CA GLU A 813 -21.58 48.75 24.25
C GLU A 813 -21.28 50.05 23.47
N GLY A 814 -21.67 50.07 22.20
CA GLY A 814 -21.67 51.31 21.40
C GLY A 814 -22.23 51.09 20.00
N GLY A 815 -23.54 51.27 19.83
CA GLY A 815 -24.24 51.12 18.54
C GLY A 815 -23.76 52.06 17.43
N GLY A 816 -22.67 51.70 16.78
CA GLY A 816 -22.24 52.15 15.45
C GLY A 816 -22.24 50.96 14.51
N ALA A 817 -22.53 51.19 13.22
CA ALA A 817 -22.52 50.16 12.19
C ALA A 817 -21.15 49.46 12.15
N SER A 818 -21.16 48.13 12.09
CA SER A 818 -19.98 47.29 12.00
C SER A 818 -19.42 47.37 10.58
N GLU A 819 -18.23 47.94 10.43
CA GLU A 819 -17.54 48.01 9.14
C GLU A 819 -17.15 46.60 8.65
N THR A 820 -17.39 46.29 7.38
CA THR A 820 -16.95 45.02 6.77
C THR A 820 -15.47 45.12 6.42
N VAL A 821 -14.66 44.17 6.91
CA VAL A 821 -13.21 44.14 6.71
C VAL A 821 -12.80 42.85 6.02
N LEU A 822 -12.02 42.94 4.95
CA LEU A 822 -11.33 41.81 4.34
C LEU A 822 -9.95 41.65 4.99
N ARG A 823 -9.62 40.46 5.49
CA ARG A 823 -8.33 40.15 6.07
C ARG A 823 -7.60 39.09 5.25
N TYR A 824 -6.37 39.38 4.85
CA TYR A 824 -5.53 38.43 4.14
C TYR A 824 -5.06 37.32 5.11
N VAL A 825 -5.29 36.06 4.77
CA VAL A 825 -4.92 34.90 5.60
C VAL A 825 -3.96 33.95 4.88
N GLY A 826 -3.47 34.33 3.70
CA GLY A 826 -2.50 33.53 2.96
C GLY A 826 -1.14 33.48 3.67
N GLU A 827 -0.55 32.28 3.75
CA GLU A 827 0.79 32.04 4.32
C GLU A 827 1.94 32.52 3.41
N VAL A 828 1.65 32.76 2.13
CA VAL A 828 2.62 33.18 1.10
C VAL A 828 2.36 34.63 0.73
N ARG A 829 3.41 35.46 0.79
CA ARG A 829 3.37 36.87 0.38
C ARG A 829 3.20 36.98 -1.12
N ARG A 830 2.29 37.85 -1.57
CA ARG A 830 1.94 38.02 -2.99
C ARG A 830 1.75 39.48 -3.32
N ASP A 831 1.95 39.86 -4.57
CA ASP A 831 1.70 41.22 -5.03
C ASP A 831 0.21 41.57 -4.89
N ALA A 832 -0.07 42.72 -4.29
CA ALA A 832 -1.46 43.13 -4.00
C ALA A 832 -2.24 43.43 -5.29
N ASP A 833 -1.55 43.90 -6.33
CA ASP A 833 -2.08 44.12 -7.68
C ASP A 833 -2.57 42.83 -8.37
N ALA A 834 -2.13 41.66 -7.91
CA ALA A 834 -2.61 40.38 -8.41
C ALA A 834 -4.04 40.07 -7.94
N PHE A 835 -4.55 40.79 -6.95
CA PHE A 835 -5.88 40.59 -6.39
C PHE A 835 -6.85 41.70 -6.77
N ARG A 836 -8.09 41.30 -7.03
CA ARG A 836 -9.19 42.22 -7.30
C ARG A 836 -10.38 41.88 -6.42
N VAL A 837 -10.83 42.86 -5.65
CA VAL A 837 -12.00 42.72 -4.78
C VAL A 837 -13.24 43.23 -5.51
N LEU A 838 -14.28 42.39 -5.54
CA LEU A 838 -15.58 42.66 -6.12
C LEU A 838 -16.66 42.64 -5.03
N VAL A 839 -17.56 43.60 -5.09
CA VAL A 839 -18.78 43.71 -4.29
C VAL A 839 -19.96 43.63 -5.26
N ASP A 840 -20.78 42.58 -5.13
CA ASP A 840 -21.87 42.22 -6.06
C ASP A 840 -21.43 42.13 -7.54
N GLY A 841 -20.19 41.70 -7.76
CA GLY A 841 -19.59 41.57 -9.10
C GLY A 841 -19.07 42.88 -9.69
N GLU A 842 -19.18 44.01 -8.98
CA GLU A 842 -18.55 45.28 -9.34
C GLU A 842 -17.27 45.51 -8.52
N PRO A 843 -16.22 46.13 -9.08
CA PRO A 843 -15.01 46.42 -8.31
C PRO A 843 -15.30 47.30 -7.09
N ALA A 844 -14.80 46.90 -5.92
CA ALA A 844 -14.89 47.69 -4.70
C ALA A 844 -14.14 49.02 -4.83
N ASP A 845 -14.57 50.04 -4.07
CA ASP A 845 -13.95 51.36 -4.03
C ASP A 845 -12.51 51.35 -3.50
N ALA A 846 -12.19 50.39 -2.63
CA ALA A 846 -10.85 50.14 -2.11
C ALA A 846 -10.36 48.78 -2.63
N GLN A 847 -9.13 48.74 -3.14
CA GLN A 847 -8.48 47.52 -3.60
C GLN A 847 -7.25 47.22 -2.74
N PRO A 848 -6.79 45.95 -2.67
CA PRO A 848 -5.61 45.60 -1.90
C PRO A 848 -4.36 46.42 -2.30
N ALA A 849 -4.21 46.69 -3.59
CA ALA A 849 -3.13 47.50 -4.15
C ALA A 849 -3.14 48.98 -3.74
N ASP A 850 -4.26 49.50 -3.23
CA ASP A 850 -4.32 50.88 -2.71
C ASP A 850 -3.65 50.99 -1.33
N GLU A 851 -3.57 49.89 -0.57
CA GLU A 851 -3.07 49.85 0.81
C GLU A 851 -1.63 49.32 0.91
N ALA A 852 -1.27 48.31 0.11
CA ALA A 852 0.05 47.69 0.14
C ALA A 852 0.52 47.29 -1.26
N ASP A 853 1.85 47.28 -1.48
CA ASP A 853 2.44 46.72 -2.70
C ASP A 853 2.42 45.17 -2.67
N ARG A 854 2.66 44.58 -1.48
CA ARG A 854 2.62 43.13 -1.22
C ARG A 854 1.78 42.80 -0.01
N LEU A 855 0.94 41.79 -0.16
CA LEU A 855 0.08 41.29 0.90
C LEU A 855 0.83 40.34 1.83
N THR A 856 0.75 40.63 3.13
CA THR A 856 1.24 39.78 4.22
C THR A 856 0.09 39.33 5.11
N GLY A 857 0.18 38.12 5.67
CA GLY A 857 -0.86 37.56 6.53
C GLY A 857 -1.26 38.53 7.67
N GLY A 858 -2.56 38.75 7.83
CA GLY A 858 -3.14 39.65 8.83
C GLY A 858 -3.43 41.06 8.33
N GLU A 859 -2.97 41.46 7.14
CA GLU A 859 -3.31 42.77 6.57
C GLU A 859 -4.81 42.86 6.26
N THR A 860 -5.38 44.04 6.50
CA THR A 860 -6.82 44.27 6.42
C THR A 860 -7.18 45.38 5.44
N LEU A 861 -8.26 45.19 4.71
CA LEU A 861 -8.85 46.15 3.77
C LEU A 861 -10.28 46.44 4.19
N SER A 862 -10.58 47.71 4.47
CA SER A 862 -11.95 48.18 4.72
C SER A 862 -12.78 48.19 3.45
N LEU A 863 -13.93 47.53 3.50
CA LEU A 863 -14.96 47.64 2.46
C LEU A 863 -16.10 48.59 2.83
N GLY A 864 -16.05 49.19 4.03
CA GLY A 864 -17.10 50.06 4.53
C GLY A 864 -18.33 49.28 5.00
N ASP A 865 -19.44 50.00 5.16
CA ASP A 865 -20.73 49.44 5.57
C ASP A 865 -21.41 48.77 4.37
N LEU A 866 -21.34 47.45 4.29
CA LEU A 866 -22.04 46.66 3.26
C LEU A 866 -23.34 46.09 3.81
N ALA A 867 -24.37 46.02 2.96
CA ALA A 867 -25.67 45.51 3.36
C ALA A 867 -25.67 43.97 3.45
N ALA A 868 -26.51 43.41 4.30
CA ALA A 868 -26.80 41.98 4.34
C ALA A 868 -27.15 41.43 2.94
N GLY A 869 -26.62 40.25 2.61
CA GLY A 869 -26.82 39.60 1.31
C GLY A 869 -25.90 40.11 0.19
N THR A 870 -25.08 41.14 0.44
CA THR A 870 -24.04 41.60 -0.48
C THR A 870 -22.99 40.50 -0.67
N LYS A 871 -22.63 40.21 -1.91
CA LYS A 871 -21.62 39.21 -2.27
C LYS A 871 -20.24 39.88 -2.37
N VAL A 872 -19.33 39.52 -1.49
CA VAL A 872 -17.92 39.88 -1.57
C VAL A 872 -17.16 38.74 -2.23
N ALA A 873 -16.51 39.01 -3.36
CA ALA A 873 -15.64 38.06 -4.05
C ALA A 873 -14.25 38.65 -4.22
N VAL A 874 -13.22 37.81 -4.11
CA VAL A 874 -11.84 38.19 -4.39
C VAL A 874 -11.33 37.30 -5.51
N GLU A 875 -10.93 37.93 -6.60
CA GLU A 875 -10.27 37.30 -7.74
C GLU A 875 -8.76 37.43 -7.57
N TRP A 876 -8.01 36.39 -7.93
CA TRP A 876 -6.56 36.38 -8.01
C TRP A 876 -6.15 36.07 -9.44
N THR A 877 -5.16 36.80 -9.97
CA THR A 877 -4.60 36.60 -11.30
C THR A 877 -3.15 36.14 -11.21
N GLY A 878 -2.80 35.05 -11.87
CA GLY A 878 -1.43 34.53 -11.97
C GLY A 878 -1.33 33.37 -12.97
N GLY A 879 -0.16 33.16 -13.57
CA GLY A 879 0.03 32.16 -14.64
C GLY A 879 -0.78 32.45 -15.91
N GLY A 880 -1.22 33.70 -16.11
CA GLY A 880 -2.09 34.10 -17.24
C GLY A 880 -3.59 33.85 -17.04
N GLU A 881 -4.00 33.34 -15.87
CA GLU A 881 -5.40 33.01 -15.56
C GLU A 881 -5.91 33.80 -14.35
N THR A 882 -7.23 34.05 -14.31
CA THR A 882 -7.91 34.69 -13.18
C THR A 882 -8.87 33.70 -12.54
N ARG A 883 -8.76 33.52 -11.21
CA ARG A 883 -9.60 32.62 -10.41
C ARG A 883 -10.18 33.31 -9.20
N THR A 884 -11.43 32.98 -8.84
CA THR A 884 -12.05 33.42 -7.59
C THR A 884 -11.49 32.60 -6.44
N VAL A 885 -10.84 33.27 -5.48
CA VAL A 885 -10.13 32.62 -4.35
C VAL A 885 -10.83 32.81 -3.01
N THR A 886 -11.70 33.80 -2.92
CA THR A 886 -12.63 33.99 -1.79
C THR A 886 -13.97 34.40 -2.36
N GLU A 887 -15.04 33.79 -1.87
CA GLU A 887 -16.41 34.19 -2.15
C GLU A 887 -17.20 34.07 -0.85
N HIS A 888 -17.81 35.17 -0.42
CA HIS A 888 -18.54 35.25 0.83
C HIS A 888 -19.76 36.16 0.63
N VAL A 889 -20.90 35.80 1.20
CA VAL A 889 -22.12 36.61 1.15
C VAL A 889 -22.42 37.02 2.58
N LEU A 890 -22.49 38.33 2.82
CA LEU A 890 -22.65 38.84 4.17
C LEU A 890 -23.96 38.35 4.80
N PRO A 891 -23.93 37.74 5.99
CA PRO A 891 -25.13 37.32 6.68
C PRO A 891 -26.01 38.53 7.04
N PRO A 892 -27.33 38.33 7.16
CA PRO A 892 -28.19 39.33 7.79
C PRO A 892 -27.90 39.46 9.28
N GLN A 893 -27.82 40.70 9.77
CA GLN A 893 -27.64 40.99 11.18
C GLN A 893 -29.01 40.97 11.87
N ALA A 894 -29.46 39.77 12.25
CA ALA A 894 -30.75 39.54 12.89
C ALA A 894 -30.56 38.95 14.30
N THR A 895 -31.29 39.47 15.28
CA THR A 895 -31.32 38.98 16.65
C THR A 895 -32.52 38.07 16.84
N PHE A 896 -32.33 36.95 17.53
CA PHE A 896 -33.41 36.00 17.81
C PHE A 896 -33.58 35.80 19.32
N GLU A 897 -34.81 35.64 19.77
CA GLU A 897 -35.17 35.24 21.13
C GLU A 897 -35.70 33.81 21.09
N VAL A 898 -35.18 32.92 21.94
CA VAL A 898 -35.65 31.54 22.03
C VAL A 898 -36.33 31.28 23.38
N THR A 899 -37.47 30.59 23.37
CA THR A 899 -38.18 30.15 24.58
C THR A 899 -38.51 28.66 24.46
N TYR A 900 -38.25 27.88 25.51
CA TYR A 900 -38.61 26.47 25.58
C TYR A 900 -39.74 26.24 26.60
N GLU A 901 -40.83 25.62 26.14
CA GLU A 901 -41.96 25.21 26.96
C GLU A 901 -42.02 23.68 27.05
N PRO A 902 -41.62 23.07 28.18
CA PRO A 902 -41.70 21.61 28.34
C PRO A 902 -43.15 21.14 28.41
N SER A 903 -43.41 19.90 27.96
CA SER A 903 -44.76 19.32 28.00
C SER A 903 -45.18 18.98 29.43
N ASP A 904 -46.40 19.35 29.83
CA ASP A 904 -46.97 19.08 31.17
C ASP A 904 -47.28 17.57 31.46
N GLY A 905 -46.74 16.63 30.66
CA GLY A 905 -47.06 15.19 30.66
C GLY A 905 -45.94 14.27 31.18
N GLU A 906 -46.16 12.95 31.16
CA GLU A 906 -45.13 11.92 31.45
C GLU A 906 -44.16 11.69 30.27
N GLU A 907 -44.33 12.41 29.16
CA GLU A 907 -43.47 12.36 27.96
C GLU A 907 -42.41 13.46 28.03
N SER A 908 -41.16 13.13 27.69
CA SER A 908 -39.96 13.95 27.85
C SER A 908 -39.78 15.08 26.82
N GLY A 909 -40.84 15.50 26.10
CA GLY A 909 -40.78 16.47 25.01
C GLY A 909 -41.26 17.89 25.36
N GLY A 910 -41.25 18.81 24.38
CA GLY A 910 -41.67 20.20 24.57
C GLY A 910 -41.75 21.00 23.26
N VAL A 911 -42.03 22.30 23.36
CA VAL A 911 -42.09 23.22 22.21
C VAL A 911 -41.06 24.32 22.38
N VAL A 912 -40.17 24.48 21.39
CA VAL A 912 -39.24 25.60 21.28
C VAL A 912 -39.84 26.65 20.36
N THR A 913 -40.00 27.88 20.85
CA THR A 913 -40.44 29.04 20.08
C THR A 913 -39.25 29.95 19.82
N LEU A 914 -39.00 30.28 18.55
CA LEU A 914 -37.97 31.23 18.14
C LEU A 914 -38.67 32.46 17.56
N VAL A 915 -38.27 33.65 18.00
CA VAL A 915 -38.83 34.93 17.55
C VAL A 915 -37.70 35.78 16.98
N HIS A 916 -37.91 36.36 15.78
CA HIS A 916 -37.03 37.40 15.27
C HIS A 916 -37.23 38.67 16.12
N ALA A 917 -36.25 39.00 16.95
CA ALA A 917 -36.35 40.05 17.96
C ALA A 917 -35.93 41.44 17.45
N GLY A 918 -35.30 41.52 16.27
CA GLY A 918 -34.81 42.76 15.69
C GLY A 918 -33.68 42.56 14.67
N GLY A 919 -33.27 43.65 14.03
CA GLY A 919 -32.22 43.61 13.00
C GLY A 919 -32.75 43.54 11.57
N ASP A 920 -31.95 42.99 10.66
CA ASP A 920 -32.25 42.90 9.24
C ASP A 920 -33.41 41.93 8.94
N ALA A 921 -34.19 42.27 7.91
CA ALA A 921 -35.19 41.36 7.36
C ALA A 921 -34.49 40.24 6.59
N VAL A 922 -34.91 39.00 6.81
CA VAL A 922 -34.28 37.81 6.23
C VAL A 922 -35.24 37.13 5.28
N ASP A 923 -34.76 36.68 4.13
CA ASP A 923 -35.55 35.84 3.21
C ASP A 923 -35.86 34.49 3.89
N ALA A 924 -37.14 34.15 4.03
CA ALA A 924 -37.54 32.98 4.82
C ALA A 924 -37.16 31.65 4.15
N GLU A 925 -37.03 31.64 2.82
CA GLU A 925 -36.53 30.47 2.06
C GLU A 925 -35.06 30.16 2.35
N ARG A 926 -34.34 31.09 2.98
CA ARG A 926 -32.92 30.96 3.31
C ARG A 926 -32.66 30.81 4.80
N LEU A 927 -33.72 30.73 5.61
CA LEU A 927 -33.62 30.67 7.06
C LEU A 927 -34.13 29.31 7.54
N ASP A 928 -33.26 28.58 8.21
CA ASP A 928 -33.55 27.28 8.80
C ASP A 928 -33.36 27.32 10.32
N VAL A 929 -33.99 26.38 11.01
CA VAL A 929 -33.91 26.20 12.45
C VAL A 929 -33.54 24.77 12.77
N VAL A 930 -32.65 24.60 13.76
CA VAL A 930 -32.25 23.31 14.32
C VAL A 930 -32.47 23.32 15.82
N VAL A 931 -33.05 22.25 16.37
CA VAL A 931 -33.21 22.04 17.81
C VAL A 931 -32.68 20.66 18.19
N GLU A 932 -31.74 20.59 19.14
CA GLU A 932 -31.14 19.34 19.63
C GLU A 932 -31.86 18.84 20.91
N PRO A 933 -31.95 17.51 21.22
CA PRO A 933 -31.34 16.36 20.55
C PRO A 933 -32.30 15.68 19.55
N ALA A 934 -32.12 16.00 18.27
CA ALA A 934 -32.66 15.38 17.06
C ALA A 934 -34.14 15.62 16.66
N THR A 935 -34.31 16.13 15.44
CA THR A 935 -35.17 15.59 14.37
C THR A 935 -34.68 16.11 13.01
N ASP A 936 -34.22 15.19 12.13
CA ASP A 936 -34.10 15.34 10.66
C ASP A 936 -33.62 16.67 10.04
N GLY A 937 -32.38 17.09 10.35
CA GLY A 937 -31.68 18.11 9.55
C GLY A 937 -32.21 19.54 9.71
N LEU A 938 -31.95 20.37 8.68
CA LEU A 938 -32.32 21.79 8.66
C LEU A 938 -33.82 21.92 8.38
N ARG A 939 -34.55 22.61 9.27
CA ARG A 939 -35.99 22.87 9.07
C ARG A 939 -36.21 24.32 8.63
N PRO A 940 -36.92 24.58 7.52
CA PRO A 940 -37.22 25.94 7.10
C PRO A 940 -38.05 26.68 8.16
N TRP A 941 -37.72 27.95 8.38
CA TRP A 941 -38.35 28.82 9.37
C TRP A 941 -39.87 28.88 9.20
N ASP A 942 -40.33 29.18 7.98
CA ASP A 942 -41.73 29.09 7.56
C ASP A 942 -41.76 28.92 6.03
N PRO A 943 -42.25 27.77 5.49
CA PRO A 943 -42.29 27.52 4.05
C PRO A 943 -43.29 28.40 3.29
N ASP A 944 -44.20 29.09 3.99
CA ASP A 944 -45.23 29.94 3.39
C ASP A 944 -44.90 31.45 3.51
N ALA A 945 -43.82 31.82 4.20
CA ALA A 945 -43.38 33.20 4.33
C ALA A 945 -42.37 33.56 3.24
N ASP A 946 -42.46 34.77 2.68
CA ASP A 946 -41.45 35.28 1.75
C ASP A 946 -40.29 36.00 2.49
N THR A 947 -40.52 36.48 3.72
CA THR A 947 -39.55 37.27 4.49
C THR A 947 -39.87 37.18 5.98
N VAL A 948 -38.85 37.01 6.81
CA VAL A 948 -38.87 37.03 8.26
C VAL A 948 -38.41 38.39 8.76
N THR A 949 -39.22 39.02 9.59
CA THR A 949 -39.01 40.36 10.14
C THR A 949 -39.23 40.37 11.65
N ALA A 950 -38.84 41.46 12.30
CA ALA A 950 -38.99 41.58 13.75
C ALA A 950 -40.44 41.36 14.21
N GLY A 951 -40.63 40.37 15.08
CA GLY A 951 -41.91 39.91 15.62
C GLY A 951 -42.48 38.65 14.95
N ASP A 952 -41.87 38.16 13.87
CA ASP A 952 -42.23 36.87 13.28
C ASP A 952 -41.65 35.73 14.14
N GLU A 953 -42.44 34.65 14.31
CA GLU A 953 -42.11 33.53 15.18
C GLU A 953 -42.26 32.19 14.46
N THR A 954 -41.45 31.21 14.84
CA THR A 954 -41.60 29.81 14.44
C THR A 954 -41.51 28.89 15.65
N THR A 955 -42.14 27.72 15.56
CA THR A 955 -42.23 26.76 16.68
C THR A 955 -41.80 25.37 16.24
N VAL A 956 -40.97 24.73 17.06
CA VAL A 956 -40.45 23.38 16.85
C VAL A 956 -40.89 22.50 18.02
N ALA A 957 -41.64 21.43 17.72
CA ALA A 957 -41.97 20.42 18.70
C ALA A 957 -40.83 19.39 18.76
N VAL A 958 -40.39 19.06 19.96
CA VAL A 958 -39.35 18.06 20.21
C VAL A 958 -39.89 16.92 21.06
N ASP A 959 -39.52 15.69 20.71
CA ASP A 959 -39.94 14.47 21.42
C ASP A 959 -39.12 14.21 22.70
N GLY A 960 -37.98 14.90 22.83
CA GLY A 960 -37.08 14.88 23.99
C GLY A 960 -36.79 16.28 24.52
N GLU A 961 -36.04 16.38 25.63
CA GLU A 961 -35.71 17.66 26.25
C GLU A 961 -34.79 18.47 25.35
N ALA A 962 -35.23 19.65 24.89
CA ALA A 962 -34.43 20.51 24.04
C ALA A 962 -33.20 21.02 24.79
N ARG A 963 -32.01 20.81 24.20
CA ARG A 963 -30.72 21.24 24.73
C ARG A 963 -30.18 22.50 24.08
N MET A 964 -30.59 22.75 22.84
CA MET A 964 -30.04 23.82 22.03
C MET A 964 -30.99 24.19 20.91
N ALA A 965 -31.10 25.47 20.60
CA ALA A 965 -31.71 25.99 19.39
C ALA A 965 -30.70 26.79 18.58
N VAL A 966 -30.72 26.60 17.27
CA VAL A 966 -29.81 27.25 16.32
C VAL A 966 -30.62 27.79 15.15
N VAL A 967 -30.37 29.03 14.75
CA VAL A 967 -30.92 29.63 13.52
C VAL A 967 -29.82 29.68 12.47
N VAL A 968 -30.07 29.11 11.30
CA VAL A 968 -29.09 28.92 10.22
C VAL A 968 -29.54 29.66 8.95
N PHE A 969 -28.63 30.38 8.31
CA PHE A 969 -28.82 31.04 7.02
C PHE A 969 -28.14 30.23 5.90
N ARG A 970 -28.86 30.02 4.79
CA ARG A 970 -28.42 29.27 3.60
C ARG A 970 -27.73 27.94 3.94
N GLU A 971 -28.32 27.18 4.85
CA GLU A 971 -27.89 25.84 5.25
C GLU A 971 -26.51 25.73 5.92
N ARG A 972 -25.76 26.82 6.10
CA ARG A 972 -24.35 26.76 6.54
C ARG A 972 -23.95 27.78 7.60
N GLU A 973 -24.61 28.93 7.66
CA GLU A 973 -24.17 30.06 8.47
C GLU A 973 -25.04 30.24 9.70
N VAL A 974 -24.47 30.14 10.90
CA VAL A 974 -25.24 30.25 12.15
C VAL A 974 -25.45 31.72 12.50
N LEU A 975 -26.71 32.18 12.48
CA LEU A 975 -27.08 33.53 12.90
C LEU A 975 -27.29 33.64 14.41
N HIS A 976 -27.81 32.58 15.04
CA HIS A 976 -28.07 32.55 16.48
C HIS A 976 -27.90 31.14 17.04
N ARG A 977 -27.40 31.04 18.26
CA ARG A 977 -27.24 29.78 18.99
C ARG A 977 -27.57 30.01 20.46
N GLU A 978 -28.56 29.29 20.97
CA GLU A 978 -29.01 29.41 22.36
C GLU A 978 -29.10 28.04 23.02
N PRO A 979 -28.33 27.79 24.10
CA PRO A 979 -28.50 26.59 24.91
C PRO A 979 -29.85 26.65 25.64
N LEU A 980 -30.55 25.53 25.71
CA LEU A 980 -31.85 25.39 26.36
C LEU A 980 -31.70 24.33 27.47
N GLY A 981 -31.94 24.71 28.72
CA GLY A 981 -31.70 23.86 29.89
C GLY A 981 -31.08 24.64 31.05
N ASP A 982 -31.32 24.20 32.29
CA ASP A 982 -30.90 24.91 33.50
C ASP A 982 -29.39 25.15 33.55
N GLU A 983 -28.98 26.42 33.66
CA GLU A 983 -27.71 26.81 34.26
C GLU A 983 -27.71 26.34 35.74
N GLU A 984 -27.02 25.24 36.03
CA GLU A 984 -26.41 24.97 37.35
C GLU A 984 -24.92 24.63 37.24
#